data_AF-A0A933SNI8-F1
#
_entry.id   AF-A0A933SNI8-F1
#
_cell.length_a   1.000
_cell.length_b   1.000
_cell.length_c   1.000
_cell.angle_alpha   90.00
_cell.angle_beta   90.00
_cell.angle_gamma   90.00
#
_symmetry.space_group_name_H-M   'P 1'
#
loop_
_entity.id
_entity.type
_entity.pdbx_description
1 polymer ?
#
loop_
_entity_poly.entity_id
_entity_poly.type
_entity_poly.pdbx_seq_one_letter_code
_entity_poly.pdbx_strand_id
1 'polypeptide(L)'
;MNNPTEIHPWIKEFEESPETALDELLRGVADISPYERAEASDVLDMFFGGLDPEHPLRRTLDATICAWLEKRRKDGPDFRMEYGLNRYQAELVQALASVYRLSLSGTARFLRGHFSAYQRWLGPLYLNPARDACGELWRTMALMQEDRRLLENWQLLCEGAGRTWPSHYLSIGLLGLRKLPPGENGNGPSGLNPELLTGLLTWGLNLHDNRHDRREFLLNFRAIKAMYPRAPQSWRDLILPIITDQKKYSGAAFLPWFEEAGVKLEGAKPPKKSKAPYLPPLDNVKKLLTRLKNEHAEQVWPDIQVIMKEFEHYAHATGDADFFVRSGCNFATKLLRSKPEYALELAREANRWQPSHEHAWTLWAEALAALGKNDLAEAVYWETLRRFPEDEVSRGDFAKFLAGTGRLPEAERLYQETAKRFPGNVVCRVALAHLVKERDPAGAIKLFKEALELDKDDVQGFNTLAELLAKTGAHAEAENLYRKTMDRFQYNLVCRCALAFWLLRWDRLEEAEKLYKDIVSRFSGDSFIQSLCNAIQKKKKGMVVEMPNFLEKETRERNAQLPATARKEGAVEMDNIEPGDEDVYAPFRENLIANRADFQLRTMVGEEERGRAFADLDGLLKSNPDHVLGHLARALHDNDYRKNLTENLEAKFPHAYPLRFLEAHGKGDAEKWKLLQSEFRSHEYLTLLGKIASRTDAETDADAALKLFHWTQNGNGSNGDGFGKYVKKRLKTGLFKGGNEEPEPARIFHNLSEHRDEIGFLIHAGLKKAVYEDVLP
;
A
#
# COMPACT_ATOMS: atom_id res chain seq x y z
N MET A 1 -5.72 -21.30 -0.34
CA MET A 1 -5.44 -22.56 -1.08
C MET A 1 -5.01 -23.64 -0.11
N ASN A 2 -5.39 -24.88 -0.43
CA ASN A 2 -5.18 -26.12 0.31
C ASN A 2 -3.69 -26.53 0.39
N ASN A 3 -3.31 -27.13 1.53
CA ASN A 3 -2.06 -27.85 1.85
C ASN A 3 -0.68 -27.13 1.76
N PRO A 4 0.22 -27.29 2.74
CA PRO A 4 1.46 -26.50 2.87
C PRO A 4 2.75 -27.27 2.46
N THR A 5 2.69 -28.21 1.51
CA THR A 5 3.86 -29.06 1.16
C THR A 5 4.16 -29.20 -0.34
N GLU A 6 3.41 -28.56 -1.23
CA GLU A 6 3.74 -28.59 -2.65
C GLU A 6 4.41 -27.29 -3.09
N ILE A 7 5.74 -27.34 -3.20
CA ILE A 7 6.50 -26.44 -4.06
C ILE A 7 5.77 -26.39 -5.40
N HIS A 8 5.38 -25.19 -5.84
CA HIS A 8 4.63 -24.99 -7.08
C HIS A 8 5.34 -25.75 -8.22
N PRO A 9 4.63 -26.46 -9.11
CA PRO A 9 5.24 -27.28 -10.16
C PRO A 9 6.31 -26.55 -10.97
N TRP A 10 6.03 -25.30 -11.35
CA TRP A 10 7.00 -24.44 -12.02
C TRP A 10 8.30 -24.18 -11.22
N ILE A 11 8.24 -24.08 -9.89
CA ILE A 11 9.46 -23.91 -9.07
C ILE A 11 10.31 -25.18 -9.10
N LYS A 12 9.69 -26.36 -9.10
CA LYS A 12 10.44 -27.63 -9.26
C LYS A 12 11.09 -27.72 -10.63
N GLU A 13 10.35 -27.33 -11.67
CA GLU A 13 10.89 -27.25 -13.03
C GLU A 13 12.05 -26.25 -13.13
N PHE A 14 11.93 -25.11 -12.45
CA PHE A 14 13.01 -24.13 -12.35
C PHE A 14 14.23 -24.68 -11.60
N GLU A 15 14.06 -25.50 -10.57
CA GLU A 15 15.16 -26.17 -9.87
C GLU A 15 15.89 -27.17 -10.78
N GLU A 16 15.16 -27.91 -11.61
CA GLU A 16 15.70 -28.91 -12.53
C GLU A 16 16.33 -28.30 -13.79
N SER A 17 15.69 -27.27 -14.35
CA SER A 17 16.06 -26.63 -15.62
C SER A 17 15.83 -25.10 -15.58
N PRO A 18 16.67 -24.34 -14.85
CA PRO A 18 16.46 -22.92 -14.60
C PRO A 18 16.34 -22.06 -15.87
N GLU A 19 17.22 -22.28 -16.85
CA GLU A 19 17.25 -21.49 -18.09
C GLU A 19 15.97 -21.65 -18.93
N THR A 20 15.48 -22.89 -19.04
CA THR A 20 14.29 -23.23 -19.84
C THR A 20 13.04 -22.70 -19.16
N ALA A 21 12.88 -22.97 -17.86
CA ALA A 21 11.72 -22.52 -17.08
C ALA A 21 11.61 -20.99 -17.07
N LEU A 22 12.74 -20.27 -16.94
CA LEU A 22 12.77 -18.81 -17.02
C LEU A 22 12.43 -18.30 -18.42
N ASP A 23 12.96 -18.91 -19.48
CA ASP A 23 12.67 -18.53 -20.87
C ASP A 23 11.17 -18.64 -21.18
N GLU A 24 10.57 -19.76 -20.79
CA GLU A 24 9.14 -20.02 -20.98
C GLU A 24 8.27 -19.06 -20.17
N LEU A 25 8.68 -18.74 -18.94
CA LEU A 25 7.97 -17.77 -18.10
C LEU A 25 8.01 -16.37 -18.72
N LEU A 26 9.19 -15.88 -19.10
CA LEU A 26 9.34 -14.55 -19.70
C LEU A 26 8.58 -14.44 -21.02
N ARG A 27 8.55 -15.52 -21.81
CA ARG A 27 7.75 -15.62 -23.03
C ARG A 27 6.25 -15.68 -22.77
N GLY A 28 5.82 -15.99 -21.55
CA GLY A 28 4.41 -16.15 -21.19
C GLY A 28 3.80 -17.44 -21.75
N VAL A 29 4.59 -18.51 -21.85
CA VAL A 29 4.14 -19.86 -22.24
C VAL A 29 4.24 -20.88 -21.10
N ALA A 30 4.91 -20.54 -20.00
CA ALA A 30 4.99 -21.40 -18.82
C ALA A 30 3.62 -21.64 -18.18
N ASP A 31 3.41 -22.86 -17.68
CA ASP A 31 2.24 -23.19 -16.86
C ASP A 31 2.47 -22.71 -15.42
N ILE A 32 1.73 -21.68 -15.05
CA ILE A 32 1.79 -21.02 -13.74
C ILE A 32 0.42 -20.98 -13.06
N SER A 33 -0.45 -21.97 -13.32
CA SER A 33 -1.81 -22.00 -12.76
C SER A 33 -1.82 -21.82 -11.23
N PRO A 34 -2.64 -20.90 -10.67
CA PRO A 34 -3.71 -20.12 -11.33
C PRO A 34 -3.33 -18.65 -11.61
N TYR A 35 -2.05 -18.40 -11.89
CA TYR A 35 -1.46 -17.06 -12.08
C TYR A 35 -1.25 -16.72 -13.55
N GLU A 36 -2.00 -17.31 -14.47
CA GLU A 36 -1.78 -17.18 -15.93
C GLU A 36 -1.95 -15.74 -16.45
N ARG A 37 -2.55 -14.85 -15.65
CA ARG A 37 -2.71 -13.42 -15.94
C ARG A 37 -1.64 -12.52 -15.33
N ALA A 38 -0.77 -13.05 -14.49
CA ALA A 38 0.30 -12.28 -13.86
C ALA A 38 1.45 -12.04 -14.85
N GLU A 39 2.10 -10.89 -14.74
CA GLU A 39 3.31 -10.62 -15.54
C GLU A 39 4.48 -11.42 -14.97
N ALA A 40 5.44 -11.81 -15.82
CA ALA A 40 6.56 -12.65 -15.40
C ALA A 40 7.35 -12.07 -14.20
N SER A 41 7.54 -10.74 -14.13
CA SER A 41 8.21 -10.13 -12.98
C SER A 41 7.39 -10.19 -11.69
N ASP A 42 6.05 -10.19 -11.77
CA ASP A 42 5.17 -10.36 -10.61
C ASP A 42 5.18 -11.82 -10.13
N VAL A 43 5.23 -12.79 -11.07
CA VAL A 43 5.35 -14.22 -10.74
C VAL A 43 6.69 -14.50 -10.06
N LEU A 44 7.78 -13.95 -10.59
CA LEU A 44 9.11 -14.08 -9.97
C LEU A 44 9.14 -13.41 -8.60
N ASP A 45 8.53 -12.25 -8.43
CA ASP A 45 8.41 -11.59 -7.12
C ASP A 45 7.60 -12.42 -6.12
N MET A 46 6.50 -13.01 -6.56
CA MET A 46 5.66 -13.89 -5.73
C MET A 46 6.40 -15.16 -5.28
N PHE A 47 7.18 -15.79 -6.16
CA PHE A 47 7.89 -17.03 -5.85
C PHE A 47 9.23 -16.83 -5.12
N PHE A 48 9.94 -15.72 -5.38
CA PHE A 48 11.29 -15.51 -4.87
C PHE A 48 11.45 -14.29 -3.95
N GLY A 49 10.49 -13.36 -3.92
CA GLY A 49 10.59 -12.08 -3.20
C GLY A 49 10.71 -12.23 -1.69
N GLY A 50 10.05 -13.24 -1.11
CA GLY A 50 10.13 -13.55 0.32
C GLY A 50 11.35 -14.39 0.73
N LEU A 51 12.19 -14.82 -0.21
CA LEU A 51 13.39 -15.61 0.11
C LEU A 51 14.53 -14.69 0.53
N ASP A 52 15.42 -15.15 1.42
CA ASP A 52 16.62 -14.41 1.78
C ASP A 52 17.50 -14.12 0.54
N PRO A 53 18.17 -12.95 0.42
CA PRO A 53 19.07 -12.64 -0.68
C PRO A 53 20.15 -13.72 -0.94
N GLU A 54 20.61 -14.40 0.11
CA GLU A 54 21.61 -15.47 0.02
C GLU A 54 20.99 -16.86 -0.20
N HIS A 55 19.66 -16.96 -0.32
CA HIS A 55 18.98 -18.22 -0.59
C HIS A 55 19.45 -18.85 -1.91
N PRO A 56 19.76 -20.17 -1.94
CA PRO A 56 20.30 -20.82 -3.13
C PRO A 56 19.45 -20.65 -4.40
N LEU A 57 18.12 -20.73 -4.28
CA LEU A 57 17.20 -20.50 -5.40
C LEU A 57 17.26 -19.06 -5.93
N ARG A 58 17.41 -18.08 -5.04
CA ARG A 58 17.49 -16.66 -5.43
C ARG A 58 18.84 -16.35 -6.09
N ARG A 59 19.93 -16.94 -5.60
CA ARG A 59 21.25 -16.90 -6.27
C ARG A 59 21.21 -17.57 -7.66
N THR A 60 20.50 -18.69 -7.77
CA THR A 60 20.32 -19.39 -9.05
C THR A 60 19.51 -18.53 -10.02
N LEU A 61 18.42 -17.92 -9.58
CA LEU A 61 17.64 -16.97 -10.38
C LEU A 61 18.46 -15.77 -10.83
N ASP A 62 19.25 -15.16 -9.94
CA ASP A 62 20.14 -14.04 -10.28
C ASP A 62 21.11 -14.44 -11.41
N ALA A 63 21.82 -15.57 -11.25
CA ALA A 63 22.72 -16.08 -12.28
C ALA A 63 21.99 -16.40 -13.60
N THR A 64 20.78 -16.96 -13.52
CA THR A 64 19.98 -17.38 -14.69
C THR A 64 19.47 -16.17 -15.47
N ILE A 65 18.95 -15.13 -14.82
CA ILE A 65 18.52 -13.89 -15.49
C ILE A 65 19.72 -13.22 -16.17
N CYS A 66 20.88 -13.18 -15.50
CA CYS A 66 22.11 -12.64 -16.06
C CYS A 66 22.51 -13.39 -17.36
N ALA A 67 22.57 -14.72 -17.31
CA ALA A 67 22.88 -15.56 -18.46
C ALA A 67 21.85 -15.42 -19.59
N TRP A 68 20.56 -15.35 -19.24
CA TRP A 68 19.48 -15.17 -20.19
C TRP A 68 19.60 -13.83 -20.94
N LEU A 69 19.88 -12.73 -20.24
CA LEU A 69 20.12 -11.41 -20.86
C LEU A 69 21.33 -11.43 -21.78
N GLU A 70 22.41 -12.12 -21.40
CA GLU A 70 23.60 -12.25 -22.25
C GLU A 70 23.31 -13.05 -23.52
N LYS A 71 22.53 -14.12 -23.42
CA LYS A 71 22.05 -14.92 -24.55
C LYS A 71 21.19 -14.08 -25.48
N ARG A 72 20.17 -13.39 -24.96
CA ARG A 72 19.28 -12.52 -25.73
C ARG A 72 20.01 -11.42 -26.49
N ARG A 73 21.12 -10.90 -25.95
CA ARG A 73 21.94 -9.91 -26.65
C ARG A 73 22.54 -10.44 -27.95
N LYS A 74 22.81 -11.74 -28.02
CA LYS A 74 23.40 -12.42 -29.18
C LYS A 74 22.32 -12.83 -30.22
N ASP A 75 21.04 -12.67 -29.91
CA ASP A 75 19.95 -13.02 -30.82
C ASP A 75 20.01 -12.21 -32.10
N GLY A 76 19.95 -12.92 -33.23
CA GLY A 76 19.87 -12.34 -34.58
C GLY A 76 18.50 -11.71 -34.85
N PRO A 77 18.38 -10.91 -35.92
CA PRO A 77 17.13 -10.24 -36.29
C PRO A 77 15.97 -11.23 -36.51
N ASP A 78 16.24 -12.41 -37.05
CA ASP A 78 15.22 -13.42 -37.33
C ASP A 78 14.55 -13.92 -36.04
N PHE A 79 15.35 -14.21 -35.00
CA PHE A 79 14.83 -14.66 -33.70
C PHE A 79 14.00 -13.58 -32.99
N ARG A 80 14.42 -12.31 -33.10
CA ARG A 80 13.67 -11.17 -32.53
C ARG A 80 12.29 -10.99 -33.16
N MET A 81 12.13 -11.45 -34.41
CA MET A 81 10.91 -11.31 -35.19
C MET A 81 10.02 -12.55 -35.15
N GLU A 82 10.55 -13.72 -34.74
CA GLU A 82 9.85 -15.02 -34.72
C GLU A 82 8.46 -14.94 -34.07
N TYR A 83 8.34 -14.25 -32.93
CA TYR A 83 7.07 -14.03 -32.22
C TYR A 83 6.66 -12.55 -32.16
N GLY A 84 7.31 -11.71 -32.96
CA GLY A 84 7.09 -10.27 -33.05
C GLY A 84 7.85 -9.43 -32.02
N LEU A 85 8.32 -8.27 -32.48
CA LEU A 85 9.15 -7.34 -31.71
C LEU A 85 8.49 -6.84 -30.41
N ASN A 86 7.16 -6.73 -30.39
CA ASN A 86 6.39 -6.34 -29.19
C ASN A 86 6.56 -7.35 -28.04
N ARG A 87 6.56 -8.64 -28.36
CA ARG A 87 6.71 -9.71 -27.37
C ARG A 87 8.14 -9.78 -26.88
N TYR A 88 9.09 -9.73 -27.81
CA TYR A 88 10.52 -9.67 -27.51
C TYR A 88 10.88 -8.52 -26.55
N GLN A 89 10.32 -7.33 -26.77
CA GLN A 89 10.51 -6.19 -25.86
C GLN A 89 9.82 -6.39 -24.51
N ALA A 90 8.65 -7.03 -24.48
CA ALA A 90 7.98 -7.34 -23.21
C ALA A 90 8.83 -8.29 -22.36
N GLU A 91 9.38 -9.35 -22.96
CA GLU A 91 10.30 -10.29 -22.30
C GLU A 91 11.49 -9.55 -21.66
N LEU A 92 12.12 -8.65 -22.42
CA LEU A 92 13.27 -7.85 -21.94
C LEU A 92 12.89 -6.90 -20.81
N VAL A 93 11.75 -6.21 -20.91
CA VAL A 93 11.25 -5.31 -19.86
C VAL A 93 10.97 -6.10 -18.58
N GLN A 94 10.31 -7.26 -18.68
CA GLN A 94 10.00 -8.10 -17.52
C GLN A 94 11.28 -8.62 -16.86
N ALA A 95 12.25 -9.10 -17.64
CA ALA A 95 13.54 -9.56 -17.11
C ALA A 95 14.31 -8.45 -16.38
N LEU A 96 14.39 -7.25 -16.97
CA LEU A 96 15.08 -6.10 -16.37
C LEU A 96 14.35 -5.58 -15.12
N ALA A 97 13.02 -5.61 -15.12
CA ALA A 97 12.21 -5.20 -13.97
C ALA A 97 12.39 -6.15 -12.76
N SER A 98 12.50 -7.45 -13.01
CA SER A 98 12.77 -8.44 -11.97
C SER A 98 14.07 -8.16 -11.20
N VAL A 99 15.08 -7.56 -11.85
CA VAL A 99 16.37 -7.26 -11.21
C VAL A 99 16.23 -6.34 -10.00
N TYR A 100 15.47 -5.24 -10.12
CA TYR A 100 15.31 -4.31 -9.00
C TYR A 100 14.18 -4.72 -8.05
N ARG A 101 13.14 -5.43 -8.53
CA ARG A 101 12.05 -5.93 -7.68
C ARG A 101 12.55 -6.98 -6.69
N LEU A 102 13.40 -7.88 -7.19
CA LEU A 102 14.00 -8.95 -6.40
C LEU A 102 15.42 -8.62 -5.93
N SER A 103 15.86 -7.36 -5.99
CA SER A 103 17.19 -6.92 -5.54
C SER A 103 18.35 -7.84 -5.99
N LEU A 104 18.35 -8.26 -7.25
CA LEU A 104 19.32 -9.22 -7.83
C LEU A 104 20.68 -8.54 -8.06
N SER A 105 21.51 -8.52 -7.02
CA SER A 105 22.76 -7.75 -6.98
C SER A 105 23.81 -8.23 -7.98
N GLY A 106 23.85 -9.53 -8.31
CA GLY A 106 24.79 -10.10 -9.29
C GLY A 106 24.51 -9.57 -10.70
N THR A 107 23.26 -9.68 -11.15
CA THR A 107 22.79 -9.17 -12.44
C THR A 107 22.94 -7.66 -12.52
N ALA A 108 22.55 -6.92 -11.47
CA ALA A 108 22.70 -5.46 -11.44
C ALA A 108 24.17 -5.02 -11.61
N ARG A 109 25.11 -5.68 -10.91
CA ARG A 109 26.55 -5.43 -11.03
C ARG A 109 27.08 -5.76 -12.43
N PHE A 110 26.64 -6.88 -13.00
CA PHE A 110 27.00 -7.27 -14.36
C PHE A 110 26.52 -6.26 -15.41
N LEU A 111 25.25 -5.85 -15.34
CA LEU A 111 24.66 -4.85 -16.24
C LEU A 111 25.37 -3.49 -16.10
N ARG A 112 25.74 -3.09 -14.88
CA ARG A 112 26.53 -1.87 -14.64
C ARG A 112 27.91 -1.93 -15.31
N GLY A 113 28.59 -3.07 -15.23
CA GLY A 113 29.89 -3.29 -15.89
C GLY A 113 29.82 -3.27 -17.43
N HIS A 114 28.66 -3.62 -18.00
CA HIS A 114 28.45 -3.69 -19.45
C HIS A 114 27.44 -2.65 -19.96
N PHE A 115 27.22 -1.59 -19.18
CA PHE A 115 26.09 -0.68 -19.37
C PHE A 115 26.01 -0.11 -20.79
N SER A 116 27.12 0.42 -21.31
CA SER A 116 27.17 1.00 -22.67
C SER A 116 26.82 0.01 -23.77
N ALA A 117 27.18 -1.27 -23.59
CA ALA A 117 26.88 -2.32 -24.57
C ALA A 117 25.38 -2.66 -24.57
N TYR A 118 24.77 -2.75 -23.39
CA TYR A 118 23.34 -3.00 -23.24
C TYR A 118 22.49 -1.80 -23.67
N GLN A 119 22.91 -0.58 -23.33
CA GLN A 119 22.25 0.65 -23.79
C GLN A 119 22.26 0.75 -25.32
N ARG A 120 23.39 0.49 -25.98
CA ARG A 120 23.49 0.52 -27.45
C ARG A 120 22.64 -0.56 -28.12
N TRP A 121 22.54 -1.73 -27.49
CA TRP A 121 21.72 -2.83 -28.00
C TRP A 121 20.22 -2.57 -27.84
N LEU A 122 19.79 -2.09 -26.68
CA LEU A 122 18.37 -1.87 -26.36
C LEU A 122 17.81 -0.57 -26.94
N GLY A 123 18.63 0.46 -27.14
CA GLY A 123 18.20 1.77 -27.62
C GLY A 123 17.37 1.74 -28.91
N PRO A 124 17.79 1.02 -29.97
CA PRO A 124 17.00 0.88 -31.21
C PRO A 124 15.68 0.13 -31.05
N LEU A 125 15.46 -0.58 -29.93
CA LEU A 125 14.27 -1.38 -29.65
C LEU A 125 13.19 -0.57 -28.93
N TYR A 126 13.05 0.72 -29.23
CA TYR A 126 12.01 1.56 -28.65
C TYR A 126 10.72 1.47 -29.46
N LEU A 127 9.60 1.14 -28.82
CA LEU A 127 8.25 1.22 -29.44
C LEU A 127 7.37 2.28 -28.80
N ASN A 128 7.23 2.23 -27.48
CA ASN A 128 6.43 3.16 -26.69
C ASN A 128 6.88 3.08 -25.21
N PRO A 129 6.43 3.98 -24.32
CA PRO A 129 6.88 3.99 -22.93
C PRO A 129 6.64 2.69 -22.13
N ALA A 130 5.63 1.89 -22.51
CA ALA A 130 5.33 0.61 -21.88
C ALA A 130 6.11 -0.58 -22.49
N ARG A 131 6.85 -0.34 -23.58
CA ARG A 131 7.71 -1.29 -24.31
C ARG A 131 9.04 -0.60 -24.60
N ASP A 132 9.69 -0.18 -23.52
CA ASP A 132 10.96 0.54 -23.55
C ASP A 132 11.97 -0.17 -22.67
N ALA A 133 12.61 -1.22 -23.22
CA ALA A 133 13.61 -2.00 -22.51
C ALA A 133 14.85 -1.16 -22.15
N CYS A 134 15.19 -0.16 -22.97
CA CYS A 134 16.30 0.76 -22.68
C CYS A 134 15.96 1.66 -21.48
N GLY A 135 14.73 2.21 -21.44
CA GLY A 135 14.20 2.93 -20.28
C GLY A 135 14.16 2.05 -19.03
N GLU A 136 13.78 0.78 -19.15
CA GLU A 136 13.79 -0.15 -18.03
C GLU A 136 15.21 -0.44 -17.52
N LEU A 137 16.20 -0.61 -18.40
CA LEU A 137 17.61 -0.73 -18.02
C LEU A 137 18.05 0.48 -17.19
N TRP A 138 17.69 1.70 -17.60
CA TRP A 138 17.98 2.91 -16.84
C TRP A 138 17.26 2.92 -15.48
N ARG A 139 16.00 2.48 -15.39
CA ARG A 139 15.29 2.35 -14.11
C ARG A 139 15.98 1.34 -13.18
N THR A 140 16.38 0.18 -13.71
CA THR A 140 17.15 -0.82 -12.97
C THR A 140 18.45 -0.22 -12.42
N MET A 141 19.20 0.53 -13.24
CA MET A 141 20.41 1.20 -12.77
C MET A 141 20.13 2.28 -11.72
N ALA A 142 19.03 3.02 -11.85
CA ALA A 142 18.64 4.05 -10.88
C ALA A 142 18.23 3.46 -9.53
N LEU A 143 17.56 2.30 -9.51
CA LEU A 143 17.09 1.65 -8.28
C LEU A 143 18.16 0.78 -7.62
N MET A 144 19.11 0.26 -8.39
CA MET A 144 20.19 -0.63 -7.93
C MET A 144 21.56 0.08 -7.91
N GLN A 145 21.60 1.39 -7.79
CA GLN A 145 22.87 2.14 -7.74
C GLN A 145 23.54 2.02 -6.38
N GLU A 146 24.82 1.65 -6.39
CA GLU A 146 25.67 1.55 -5.19
C GLU A 146 26.75 2.64 -5.18
N ASP A 147 27.00 3.28 -6.32
CA ASP A 147 28.02 4.29 -6.52
C ASP A 147 27.50 5.47 -7.34
N ARG A 148 28.32 6.53 -7.46
CA ARG A 148 27.95 7.78 -8.16
C ARG A 148 28.45 7.82 -9.61
N ARG A 149 28.86 6.69 -10.21
CA ARG A 149 29.46 6.67 -11.56
C ARG A 149 28.51 7.13 -12.67
N LEU A 150 27.20 6.92 -12.49
CA LEU A 150 26.17 7.29 -13.47
C LEU A 150 25.67 8.72 -13.31
N LEU A 151 26.26 9.55 -12.43
CA LEU A 151 25.81 10.93 -12.19
C LEU A 151 25.70 11.75 -13.49
N GLU A 152 26.76 11.77 -14.30
CA GLU A 152 26.78 12.52 -15.56
C GLU A 152 25.73 12.00 -16.55
N ASN A 153 25.54 10.68 -16.58
CA ASN A 153 24.51 10.05 -17.41
C ASN A 153 23.09 10.48 -17.00
N TRP A 154 22.81 10.56 -15.70
CA TRP A 154 21.51 11.03 -15.20
C TRP A 154 21.26 12.49 -15.56
N GLN A 155 22.29 13.33 -15.47
CA GLN A 155 22.21 14.73 -15.89
C GLN A 155 21.92 14.85 -17.39
N LEU A 156 22.59 14.06 -18.21
CA LEU A 156 22.38 14.02 -19.67
C LEU A 156 20.96 13.56 -20.03
N LEU A 157 20.39 12.60 -19.29
CA LEU A 157 19.00 12.18 -19.49
C LEU A 157 18.01 13.30 -19.17
N CYS A 158 18.22 14.02 -18.06
CA CYS A 158 17.40 15.19 -17.72
C CYS A 158 17.52 16.27 -18.79
N GLU A 159 18.74 16.61 -19.22
CA GLU A 159 18.99 17.61 -20.25
C GLU A 159 18.34 17.25 -21.59
N GLY A 160 18.42 15.98 -22.01
CA GLY A 160 17.90 15.57 -23.32
C GLY A 160 16.41 15.21 -23.36
N ALA A 161 15.72 15.12 -22.21
CA ALA A 161 14.33 14.67 -22.14
C ALA A 161 13.37 15.62 -22.88
N GLY A 162 12.58 15.06 -23.80
CA GLY A 162 11.67 15.82 -24.67
C GLY A 162 12.33 16.42 -25.92
N ARG A 163 13.65 16.22 -26.11
CA ARG A 163 14.40 16.66 -27.31
C ARG A 163 15.11 15.50 -27.98
N THR A 164 16.17 14.99 -27.35
CA THR A 164 16.97 13.86 -27.85
C THR A 164 16.41 12.53 -27.35
N TRP A 165 15.77 12.55 -26.17
CA TRP A 165 15.08 11.40 -25.57
C TRP A 165 13.58 11.64 -25.47
N PRO A 166 12.75 10.59 -25.46
CA PRO A 166 11.33 10.72 -25.13
C PRO A 166 11.10 11.41 -23.78
N SER A 167 10.01 12.16 -23.64
CA SER A 167 9.74 12.99 -22.44
C SER A 167 9.71 12.21 -21.12
N HIS A 168 9.28 10.94 -21.13
CA HIS A 168 9.23 10.10 -19.92
C HIS A 168 10.62 9.80 -19.32
N TYR A 169 11.71 9.98 -20.09
CA TYR A 169 13.07 9.82 -19.57
C TYR A 169 13.44 10.87 -18.53
N LEU A 170 12.74 12.02 -18.47
CA LEU A 170 12.91 12.98 -17.38
C LEU A 170 12.65 12.32 -16.02
N SER A 171 11.56 11.55 -15.90
CA SER A 171 11.21 10.85 -14.66
C SER A 171 12.28 9.84 -14.24
N ILE A 172 12.92 9.17 -15.22
CA ILE A 172 13.98 8.20 -14.99
C ILE A 172 15.28 8.91 -14.58
N GLY A 173 15.65 10.00 -15.24
CA GLY A 173 16.82 10.81 -14.89
C GLY A 173 16.70 11.42 -13.49
N LEU A 174 15.54 12.01 -13.17
CA LEU A 174 15.24 12.53 -11.83
C LEU A 174 15.24 11.41 -10.78
N LEU A 175 14.71 10.21 -11.09
CA LEU A 175 14.78 9.05 -10.21
C LEU A 175 16.23 8.65 -9.93
N GLY A 176 17.08 8.61 -10.98
CA GLY A 176 18.51 8.33 -10.87
C GLY A 176 19.22 9.32 -9.95
N LEU A 177 19.04 10.63 -10.19
CA LEU A 177 19.63 11.68 -9.35
C LEU A 177 19.13 11.64 -7.91
N ARG A 178 17.86 11.31 -7.71
CA ARG A 178 17.25 11.17 -6.37
C ARG A 178 17.85 9.99 -5.59
N LYS A 179 18.12 8.88 -6.26
CA LYS A 179 18.61 7.65 -5.62
C LYS A 179 20.15 7.58 -5.56
N LEU A 180 20.86 8.62 -5.99
CA LEU A 180 22.31 8.70 -5.87
C LEU A 180 22.76 8.51 -4.41
N PRO A 181 23.81 7.71 -4.18
CA PRO A 181 24.43 7.61 -2.86
C PRO A 181 24.87 9.00 -2.35
N PRO A 182 24.74 9.28 -1.04
CA PRO A 182 25.15 10.55 -0.46
C PRO A 182 26.64 10.81 -0.76
N GLY A 183 26.95 12.03 -1.17
CA GLY A 183 28.34 12.45 -1.45
C GLY A 183 29.11 12.75 -0.17
N GLU A 184 30.38 13.12 -0.30
CA GLU A 184 31.27 13.47 0.84
C GLU A 184 30.69 14.57 1.76
N ASN A 185 29.77 15.40 1.25
CA ASN A 185 29.09 16.48 1.98
C ASN A 185 27.55 16.27 2.09
N GLY A 186 27.02 15.07 1.83
CA GLY A 186 25.58 14.80 1.74
C GLY A 186 24.87 14.63 3.10
N ASN A 187 23.65 15.17 3.22
CA ASN A 187 22.77 14.96 4.38
C ASN A 187 22.16 13.54 4.35
N GLY A 188 22.90 12.52 4.81
CA GLY A 188 22.37 11.18 5.08
C GLY A 188 21.56 10.50 3.95
N PRO A 189 20.90 9.36 4.22
CA PRO A 189 20.10 8.62 3.24
C PRO A 189 18.74 9.27 2.92
N SER A 190 18.26 10.17 3.79
CA SER A 190 16.91 10.79 3.75
C SER A 190 16.91 12.23 3.21
N GLY A 191 18.08 12.81 2.94
CA GLY A 191 18.21 14.19 2.44
C GLY A 191 17.88 14.36 0.97
N LEU A 192 17.61 15.61 0.58
CA LEU A 192 17.50 16.00 -0.84
C LEU A 192 18.89 16.00 -1.46
N ASN A 193 19.12 15.16 -2.48
CA ASN A 193 20.33 15.22 -3.29
C ASN A 193 20.37 16.54 -4.08
N PRO A 194 21.40 17.40 -3.93
CA PRO A 194 21.51 18.67 -4.67
C PRO A 194 21.49 18.50 -6.20
N GLU A 195 21.96 17.36 -6.67
CA GLU A 195 22.02 17.03 -8.09
C GLU A 195 20.62 16.85 -8.69
N LEU A 196 19.63 16.45 -7.89
CA LEU A 196 18.22 16.34 -8.33
C LEU A 196 17.68 17.69 -8.80
N LEU A 197 17.95 18.75 -8.02
CA LEU A 197 17.57 20.11 -8.40
C LEU A 197 18.33 20.57 -9.65
N THR A 198 19.61 20.26 -9.72
CA THR A 198 20.44 20.62 -10.88
C THR A 198 19.92 19.95 -12.16
N GLY A 199 19.49 18.69 -12.08
CA GLY A 199 18.86 17.98 -13.19
C GLY A 199 17.55 18.64 -13.65
N LEU A 200 16.65 18.95 -12.73
CA LEU A 200 15.39 19.64 -13.04
C LEU A 200 15.64 21.02 -13.67
N LEU A 201 16.54 21.81 -13.10
CA LEU A 201 16.88 23.15 -13.59
C LEU A 201 17.53 23.10 -14.98
N THR A 202 18.41 22.11 -15.22
CA THR A 202 19.05 21.90 -16.52
C THR A 202 18.02 21.51 -17.59
N TRP A 203 17.07 20.62 -17.26
CA TRP A 203 15.93 20.34 -18.14
C TRP A 203 15.08 21.60 -18.38
N GLY A 204 14.86 22.40 -17.34
CA GLY A 204 14.13 23.67 -17.41
C GLY A 204 14.68 24.64 -18.46
N LEU A 205 16.00 24.65 -18.70
CA LEU A 205 16.62 25.50 -19.74
C LEU A 205 16.10 25.22 -21.15
N ASN A 206 15.55 24.04 -21.37
CA ASN A 206 15.01 23.64 -22.67
C ASN A 206 13.55 24.06 -22.89
N LEU A 207 12.90 24.56 -21.84
CA LEU A 207 11.47 24.91 -21.85
C LEU A 207 11.23 26.31 -22.42
N HIS A 208 10.06 26.48 -23.02
CA HIS A 208 9.63 27.75 -23.58
C HIS A 208 8.58 28.42 -22.67
N ASP A 209 8.42 29.73 -22.82
CA ASP A 209 7.39 30.47 -22.08
C ASP A 209 5.99 30.21 -22.67
N ASN A 210 5.45 29.02 -22.39
CA ASN A 210 4.13 28.60 -22.80
C ASN A 210 3.40 27.87 -21.66
N ARG A 211 2.07 27.75 -21.77
CA ARG A 211 1.23 27.17 -20.72
C ARG A 211 1.52 25.69 -20.44
N HIS A 212 1.92 24.93 -21.47
CA HIS A 212 2.19 23.50 -21.34
C HIS A 212 3.48 23.25 -20.55
N ASP A 213 4.59 23.84 -20.98
CA ASP A 213 5.91 23.69 -20.37
C ASP A 213 5.92 24.23 -18.93
N ARG A 214 5.25 25.37 -18.70
CA ARG A 214 5.03 25.91 -17.35
C ARG A 214 4.30 24.93 -16.45
N ARG A 215 3.25 24.27 -16.95
CA ARG A 215 2.50 23.25 -16.19
C ARG A 215 3.38 22.03 -15.89
N GLU A 216 4.11 21.52 -16.87
CA GLU A 216 4.99 20.35 -16.72
C GLU A 216 6.14 20.62 -15.73
N PHE A 217 6.75 21.81 -15.80
CA PHE A 217 7.79 22.21 -14.85
C PHE A 217 7.24 22.30 -13.42
N LEU A 218 6.11 23.00 -13.24
CA LEU A 218 5.48 23.13 -11.94
C LEU A 218 5.04 21.78 -11.38
N LEU A 219 4.56 20.86 -12.22
CA LEU A 219 4.20 19.49 -11.80
C LEU A 219 5.41 18.78 -11.21
N ASN A 220 6.54 18.73 -11.93
CA ASN A 220 7.75 18.05 -11.49
C ASN A 220 8.37 18.73 -10.26
N PHE A 221 8.41 20.06 -10.22
CA PHE A 221 8.93 20.79 -9.06
C PHE A 221 8.05 20.58 -7.83
N ARG A 222 6.72 20.65 -7.96
CA ARG A 222 5.78 20.39 -6.85
C ARG A 222 5.86 18.96 -6.36
N ALA A 223 6.07 17.99 -7.25
CA ALA A 223 6.32 16.60 -6.84
C ALA A 223 7.60 16.48 -5.99
N ILE A 224 8.69 17.16 -6.38
CA ILE A 224 9.92 17.22 -5.58
C ILE A 224 9.67 17.92 -4.23
N LYS A 225 8.93 19.02 -4.21
CA LYS A 225 8.55 19.70 -2.96
C LYS A 225 7.72 18.84 -2.02
N ALA A 226 6.80 18.04 -2.57
CA ALA A 226 5.97 17.12 -1.79
C ALA A 226 6.80 15.98 -1.20
N MET A 227 7.80 15.47 -1.94
CA MET A 227 8.72 14.45 -1.45
C MET A 227 9.71 14.96 -0.40
N TYR A 228 10.05 16.26 -0.45
CA TYR A 228 10.99 16.90 0.48
C TYR A 228 10.39 18.17 1.08
N PRO A 229 9.43 18.07 2.03
CA PRO A 229 8.77 19.25 2.57
C PRO A 229 9.80 20.18 3.23
N ARG A 230 9.85 21.45 2.79
CA ARG A 230 10.78 22.48 3.30
C ARG A 230 10.09 23.85 3.25
N ALA A 231 10.53 24.78 4.08
CA ALA A 231 10.02 26.15 4.02
C ALA A 231 10.37 26.80 2.66
N PRO A 232 9.55 27.75 2.16
CA PRO A 232 9.86 28.51 0.96
C PRO A 232 11.28 29.12 0.93
N GLN A 233 11.74 29.63 2.08
CA GLN A 233 13.07 30.22 2.22
C GLN A 233 14.17 29.18 2.05
N SER A 234 14.00 27.98 2.61
CA SER A 234 14.97 26.89 2.46
C SER A 234 15.05 26.37 1.02
N TRP A 235 13.92 26.34 0.30
CA TRP A 235 13.94 26.06 -1.14
C TRP A 235 14.70 27.13 -1.92
N ARG A 236 14.49 28.41 -1.59
CA ARG A 236 15.24 29.52 -2.17
C ARG A 236 16.74 29.37 -1.91
N ASP A 237 17.14 29.09 -0.67
CA ASP A 237 18.55 28.98 -0.27
C ASP A 237 19.27 27.81 -0.95
N LEU A 238 18.53 26.78 -1.39
CA LEU A 238 19.07 25.66 -2.20
C LEU A 238 19.17 25.99 -3.69
N ILE A 239 18.18 26.69 -4.25
CA ILE A 239 18.11 27.00 -5.68
C ILE A 239 19.03 28.16 -6.04
N LEU A 240 19.05 29.22 -5.21
CA LEU A 240 19.74 30.47 -5.50
C LEU A 240 21.24 30.25 -5.82
N PRO A 241 22.01 29.48 -5.03
CA PRO A 241 23.42 29.21 -5.36
C PRO A 241 23.60 28.57 -6.74
N ILE A 242 22.75 27.60 -7.12
CA ILE A 242 22.84 26.87 -8.39
C ILE A 242 22.63 27.81 -9.58
N ILE A 243 21.62 28.70 -9.49
CA ILE A 243 21.30 29.63 -10.58
C ILE A 243 22.25 30.83 -10.65
N THR A 244 22.80 31.28 -9.51
CA THR A 244 23.73 32.43 -9.48
C THR A 244 25.15 32.06 -9.89
N ASP A 245 25.57 30.83 -9.61
CA ASP A 245 26.94 30.37 -9.92
C ASP A 245 27.12 30.08 -11.42
N GLN A 246 26.02 29.82 -12.14
CA GLN A 246 26.06 29.44 -13.56
C GLN A 246 25.34 30.46 -14.44
N LYS A 247 26.11 31.23 -15.23
CA LYS A 247 25.60 32.24 -16.19
C LYS A 247 24.53 31.70 -17.16
N LYS A 248 24.51 30.39 -17.41
CA LYS A 248 23.56 29.73 -18.34
C LYS A 248 22.09 29.84 -17.92
N TYR A 249 21.79 30.07 -16.65
CA TYR A 249 20.41 30.25 -16.18
C TYR A 249 19.90 31.70 -16.33
N SER A 250 20.75 32.63 -16.74
CA SER A 250 20.35 34.03 -16.95
C SER A 250 19.29 34.11 -18.07
N GLY A 251 18.10 34.64 -17.73
CA GLY A 251 17.00 34.79 -18.68
C GLY A 251 16.21 33.51 -18.95
N ALA A 252 16.38 32.44 -18.17
CA ALA A 252 15.61 31.22 -18.35
C ALA A 252 14.10 31.43 -18.04
N ALA A 253 13.24 30.97 -18.95
CA ALA A 253 11.79 31.19 -18.90
C ALA A 253 11.12 30.65 -17.64
N PHE A 254 11.69 29.59 -17.03
CA PHE A 254 11.11 28.94 -15.87
C PHE A 254 11.37 29.64 -14.52
N LEU A 255 12.31 30.59 -14.46
CA LEU A 255 12.68 31.23 -13.20
C LEU A 255 11.52 31.94 -12.49
N PRO A 256 10.63 32.68 -13.18
CA PRO A 256 9.47 33.31 -12.53
C PRO A 256 8.45 32.28 -12.00
N TRP A 257 8.40 31.08 -12.58
CA TRP A 257 7.38 30.08 -12.22
C TRP A 257 7.56 29.53 -10.81
N PHE A 258 8.76 29.66 -10.21
CA PHE A 258 8.98 29.29 -8.81
C PHE A 258 8.06 30.04 -7.84
N GLU A 259 7.66 31.28 -8.17
CA GLU A 259 6.76 32.06 -7.33
C GLU A 259 5.37 31.43 -7.21
N GLU A 260 4.88 30.79 -8.27
CA GLU A 260 3.61 30.02 -8.27
C GLU A 260 3.69 28.71 -7.50
N ALA A 261 4.91 28.23 -7.27
CA ALA A 261 5.17 27.17 -6.32
C ALA A 261 5.46 27.72 -4.92
N GLY A 262 5.25 29.03 -4.69
CA GLY A 262 5.42 29.69 -3.40
C GLY A 262 6.89 29.97 -3.04
N VAL A 263 7.84 29.92 -3.97
CA VAL A 263 9.26 30.17 -3.75
C VAL A 263 9.68 31.45 -4.47
N LYS A 264 9.87 32.53 -3.72
CA LYS A 264 10.33 33.82 -4.27
C LYS A 264 11.85 33.84 -4.39
N LEU A 265 12.37 34.06 -5.61
CA LEU A 265 13.82 34.09 -5.89
C LEU A 265 14.43 35.50 -5.83
N GLU A 266 13.64 36.57 -6.01
CA GLU A 266 14.14 37.96 -6.06
C GLU A 266 14.32 38.60 -4.65
N GLY A 267 15.22 39.60 -4.53
CA GLY A 267 15.16 40.60 -3.44
C GLY A 267 15.94 40.38 -2.12
N ALA A 268 16.75 39.33 -1.95
CA ALA A 268 17.54 39.13 -0.73
C ALA A 268 19.00 38.78 -1.07
N LYS A 269 19.96 39.41 -0.36
CA LYS A 269 21.39 39.12 -0.46
C LYS A 269 21.65 37.62 -0.26
N PRO A 270 22.67 37.01 -0.92
CA PRO A 270 23.06 35.63 -0.63
C PRO A 270 23.27 35.47 0.89
N PRO A 271 22.82 34.35 1.49
CA PRO A 271 22.84 34.21 2.93
C PRO A 271 24.27 34.37 3.45
N LYS A 272 24.48 35.32 4.38
CA LYS A 272 25.68 35.30 5.24
C LYS A 272 25.68 33.94 5.95
N LYS A 273 26.81 33.23 6.00
CA LYS A 273 26.99 31.92 6.68
C LYS A 273 26.01 31.78 7.85
N SER A 274 24.86 31.14 7.58
CA SER A 274 23.79 31.01 8.55
C SER A 274 24.31 30.12 9.67
N LYS A 275 24.01 30.45 10.93
CA LYS A 275 24.26 29.51 12.03
C LYS A 275 23.53 28.20 11.69
N ALA A 276 24.17 27.07 11.99
CA ALA A 276 23.54 25.76 11.80
C ALA A 276 22.12 25.78 12.40
N PRO A 277 21.10 25.26 11.70
CA PRO A 277 19.74 25.23 12.21
C PRO A 277 19.69 24.59 13.59
N TYR A 278 18.99 25.21 14.53
CA TYR A 278 18.88 24.72 15.90
C TYR A 278 18.11 23.39 15.91
N LEU A 279 18.79 22.33 16.36
CA LEU A 279 18.17 21.04 16.65
C LEU A 279 17.85 20.98 18.15
N PRO A 280 16.59 20.77 18.54
CA PRO A 280 16.22 20.57 19.93
C PRO A 280 16.93 19.37 20.56
N PRO A 281 17.42 19.46 21.81
CA PRO A 281 18.02 18.32 22.50
C PRO A 281 17.05 17.16 22.67
N LEU A 282 17.45 15.96 22.24
CA LEU A 282 16.65 14.73 22.37
C LEU A 282 16.31 14.36 23.82
N ASP A 283 17.11 14.82 24.80
CA ASP A 283 16.80 14.60 26.21
C ASP A 283 15.52 15.33 26.66
N ASN A 284 15.12 16.40 25.98
CA ASN A 284 13.84 17.06 26.24
C ASN A 284 12.66 16.14 25.86
N VAL A 285 12.77 15.41 24.75
CA VAL A 285 11.78 14.39 24.34
C VAL A 285 11.68 13.30 25.41
N LYS A 286 12.81 12.76 25.88
CA LYS A 286 12.83 11.74 26.94
C LYS A 286 12.20 12.21 28.24
N LYS A 287 12.46 13.47 28.64
CA LYS A 287 11.84 14.08 29.83
C LYS A 287 10.33 14.18 29.66
N LEU A 288 9.83 14.65 28.52
CA LEU A 288 8.39 14.72 28.24
C LEU A 288 7.74 13.34 28.19
N LEU A 289 8.38 12.34 27.56
CA LEU A 289 7.92 10.95 27.59
C LEU A 289 7.87 10.36 29.00
N THR A 290 8.76 10.81 29.89
CA THR A 290 8.75 10.42 31.31
C THR A 290 7.64 11.12 32.07
N ARG A 291 7.39 12.41 31.81
CA ARG A 291 6.27 13.17 32.39
C ARG A 291 4.92 12.59 31.98
N LEU A 292 4.75 12.18 30.72
CA LEU A 292 3.54 11.47 30.25
C LEU A 292 3.23 10.17 31.01
N LYS A 293 4.19 9.58 31.75
CA LYS A 293 3.93 8.42 32.61
C LYS A 293 3.32 8.80 33.96
N ASN A 294 3.55 10.03 34.44
CA ASN A 294 3.24 10.45 35.80
C ASN A 294 2.21 11.59 35.85
N GLU A 295 2.04 12.35 34.78
CA GLU A 295 1.19 13.53 34.66
C GLU A 295 0.05 13.28 33.63
N HIS A 296 -1.01 14.10 33.70
CA HIS A 296 -2.08 14.05 32.72
C HIS A 296 -1.62 14.58 31.35
N ALA A 297 -2.07 13.94 30.27
CA ALA A 297 -1.65 14.27 28.90
C ALA A 297 -1.88 15.74 28.55
N GLU A 298 -2.99 16.33 29.01
CA GLU A 298 -3.36 17.72 28.77
C GLU A 298 -2.39 18.73 29.39
N GLN A 299 -1.71 18.36 30.48
CA GLN A 299 -0.71 19.21 31.13
C GLN A 299 0.62 19.20 30.39
N VAL A 300 0.97 18.06 29.78
CA VAL A 300 2.22 17.87 29.04
C VAL A 300 2.08 18.28 27.57
N TRP A 301 0.85 18.26 27.03
CA TRP A 301 0.56 18.52 25.61
C TRP A 301 1.12 19.84 25.07
N PRO A 302 0.98 21.00 25.77
CA PRO A 302 1.56 22.25 25.28
C PRO A 302 3.09 22.18 25.10
N ASP A 303 3.78 21.50 26.02
CA ASP A 303 5.23 21.33 25.94
C ASP A 303 5.63 20.39 24.78
N ILE A 304 4.80 19.37 24.51
CA ILE A 304 4.94 18.50 23.33
C ILE A 304 4.75 19.32 22.05
N GLN A 305 3.74 20.18 21.97
CA GLN A 305 3.53 21.03 20.80
C GLN A 305 4.69 21.99 20.58
N VAL A 306 5.26 22.55 21.64
CA VAL A 306 6.45 23.42 21.55
C VAL A 306 7.63 22.66 20.96
N ILE A 307 8.00 21.50 21.51
CA ILE A 307 9.15 20.73 21.01
C ILE A 307 8.92 20.19 19.58
N MET A 308 7.69 19.76 19.27
CA MET A 308 7.33 19.32 17.92
C MET A 308 7.44 20.46 16.92
N LYS A 309 6.99 21.66 17.30
CA LYS A 309 7.18 22.87 16.50
C LYS A 309 8.65 23.20 16.30
N GLU A 310 9.50 23.08 17.32
CA GLU A 310 10.94 23.29 17.14
C GLU A 310 11.56 22.26 16.17
N PHE A 311 11.17 20.98 16.25
CA PHE A 311 11.58 19.97 15.28
C PHE A 311 11.03 20.26 13.88
N GLU A 312 9.83 20.81 13.76
CA GLU A 312 9.24 21.23 12.49
C GLU A 312 10.05 22.37 11.86
N HIS A 313 10.47 23.36 12.65
CA HIS A 313 11.35 24.43 12.19
C HIS A 313 12.71 23.88 11.73
N TYR A 314 13.28 22.94 12.48
CA TYR A 314 14.50 22.24 12.07
C TYR A 314 14.29 21.50 10.75
N ALA A 315 13.24 20.69 10.65
CA ALA A 315 12.91 19.92 9.45
C ALA A 315 12.65 20.83 8.24
N HIS A 316 11.99 21.97 8.43
CA HIS A 316 11.83 22.95 7.37
C HIS A 316 13.15 23.57 6.92
N ALA A 317 14.07 23.84 7.86
CA ALA A 317 15.36 24.46 7.60
C ALA A 317 16.36 23.50 6.94
N THR A 318 16.44 22.25 7.39
CA THR A 318 17.42 21.24 6.95
C THR A 318 16.86 20.26 5.94
N GLY A 319 15.54 20.08 5.92
CA GLY A 319 14.82 18.98 5.26
C GLY A 319 15.07 17.61 5.85
N ASP A 320 15.73 17.54 7.01
CA ASP A 320 15.82 16.32 7.80
C ASP A 320 14.64 16.25 8.76
N ALA A 321 13.67 15.41 8.41
CA ALA A 321 12.46 15.20 9.19
C ALA A 321 12.54 14.01 10.16
N ASP A 322 13.68 13.30 10.25
CA ASP A 322 13.81 12.08 11.08
C ASP A 322 13.46 12.36 12.55
N PHE A 323 14.00 13.45 13.10
CA PHE A 323 13.74 13.86 14.47
C PHE A 323 12.29 14.23 14.73
N PHE A 324 11.64 14.91 13.77
CA PHE A 324 10.23 15.27 13.86
C PHE A 324 9.36 14.00 13.84
N VAL A 325 9.55 13.14 12.84
CA VAL A 325 8.75 11.93 12.62
C VAL A 325 8.92 10.94 13.77
N ARG A 326 10.16 10.66 14.20
CA ARG A 326 10.43 9.75 15.32
C ARG A 326 9.87 10.27 16.63
N SER A 327 10.08 11.55 16.94
CA SER A 327 9.53 12.17 18.16
C SER A 327 8.00 12.14 18.14
N GLY A 328 7.38 12.51 17.01
CA GLY A 328 5.93 12.47 16.81
C GLY A 328 5.36 11.07 16.99
N CYS A 329 5.95 10.05 16.37
CA CYS A 329 5.52 8.66 16.53
C CYS A 329 5.68 8.16 17.98
N ASN A 330 6.77 8.53 18.66
CA ASN A 330 6.98 8.17 20.06
C ASN A 330 5.93 8.79 20.99
N PHE A 331 5.62 10.08 20.81
CA PHE A 331 4.56 10.74 21.56
C PHE A 331 3.18 10.17 21.23
N ALA A 332 2.87 9.98 19.94
CA ALA A 332 1.62 9.37 19.49
C ALA A 332 1.40 7.99 20.12
N THR A 333 2.43 7.13 20.12
CA THR A 333 2.38 5.80 20.75
C THR A 333 2.02 5.88 22.23
N LYS A 334 2.51 6.89 22.96
CA LYS A 334 2.19 7.09 24.39
C LYS A 334 0.81 7.69 24.62
N LEU A 335 0.36 8.57 23.73
CA LEU A 335 -0.92 9.26 23.83
C LEU A 335 -2.08 8.40 23.32
N LEU A 336 -1.82 7.38 22.50
CA LEU A 336 -2.81 6.56 21.83
C LEU A 336 -3.95 6.06 22.74
N ARG A 337 -3.64 5.72 24.00
CA ARG A 337 -4.62 5.19 24.96
C ARG A 337 -5.32 6.25 25.80
N SER A 338 -4.67 7.39 26.04
CA SER A 338 -5.17 8.43 26.95
C SER A 338 -5.84 9.58 26.21
N LYS A 339 -5.29 9.96 25.05
CA LYS A 339 -5.73 11.03 24.16
C LYS A 339 -5.50 10.63 22.71
N PRO A 340 -6.37 9.77 22.14
CA PRO A 340 -6.23 9.33 20.77
C PRO A 340 -6.39 10.47 19.75
N GLU A 341 -7.02 11.59 20.11
CA GLU A 341 -7.09 12.80 19.27
C GLU A 341 -5.70 13.39 19.03
N TYR A 342 -4.89 13.51 20.09
CA TYR A 342 -3.52 14.01 20.03
C TYR A 342 -2.59 13.03 19.32
N ALA A 343 -2.79 11.73 19.52
CA ALA A 343 -2.05 10.70 18.81
C ALA A 343 -2.35 10.74 17.30
N LEU A 344 -3.62 10.95 16.92
CA LEU A 344 -4.04 11.09 15.53
C LEU A 344 -3.39 12.31 14.86
N GLU A 345 -3.35 13.46 15.55
CA GLU A 345 -2.68 14.68 15.06
C GLU A 345 -1.21 14.41 14.75
N LEU A 346 -0.45 13.89 15.73
CA LEU A 346 0.97 13.60 15.58
C LEU A 346 1.26 12.54 14.51
N ALA A 347 0.44 11.48 14.42
CA ALA A 347 0.60 10.43 13.42
C ALA A 347 0.37 10.98 11.99
N ARG A 348 -0.64 11.85 11.80
CA ARG A 348 -0.89 12.50 10.51
C ARG A 348 0.22 13.47 10.13
N GLU A 349 0.74 14.24 11.08
CA GLU A 349 1.87 15.13 10.84
C GLU A 349 3.13 14.33 10.47
N ALA A 350 3.44 13.28 11.23
CA ALA A 350 4.55 12.39 10.94
C ALA A 350 4.44 11.79 9.52
N ASN A 351 3.24 11.30 9.16
CA ASN A 351 2.97 10.77 7.82
C ASN A 351 3.09 11.85 6.72
N ARG A 352 2.62 13.08 6.98
CA ARG A 352 2.77 14.20 6.02
C ARG A 352 4.24 14.48 5.69
N TRP A 353 5.13 14.37 6.69
CA TRP A 353 6.55 14.63 6.54
C TRP A 353 7.32 13.46 5.93
N GLN A 354 7.00 12.22 6.33
CA GLN A 354 7.59 11.01 5.75
C GLN A 354 6.51 9.97 5.44
N PRO A 355 5.90 10.03 4.25
CA PRO A 355 4.88 9.07 3.84
C PRO A 355 5.39 7.64 3.68
N SER A 356 6.71 7.44 3.71
CA SER A 356 7.36 6.13 3.65
C SER A 356 7.66 5.53 5.03
N HIS A 357 7.33 6.20 6.13
CA HIS A 357 7.59 5.68 7.48
C HIS A 357 6.43 4.78 7.92
N GLU A 358 6.67 3.48 8.00
CA GLU A 358 5.67 2.42 8.23
C GLU A 358 4.89 2.66 9.53
N HIS A 359 5.61 2.89 10.62
CA HIS A 359 5.03 3.10 11.95
C HIS A 359 4.11 4.32 12.06
N ALA A 360 4.29 5.35 11.22
CA ALA A 360 3.40 6.52 11.23
C ALA A 360 2.01 6.17 10.67
N TRP A 361 1.96 5.24 9.71
CA TRP A 361 0.71 4.75 9.12
C TRP A 361 -0.04 3.83 10.06
N THR A 362 0.65 2.92 10.76
CA THR A 362 0.01 2.06 11.77
C THR A 362 -0.54 2.88 12.92
N LEU A 363 0.23 3.83 13.46
CA LEU A 363 -0.24 4.74 14.51
C LEU A 363 -1.44 5.58 14.09
N TRP A 364 -1.50 6.00 12.82
CA TRP A 364 -2.67 6.69 12.30
C TRP A 364 -3.92 5.78 12.35
N ALA A 365 -3.80 4.55 11.85
CA ALA A 365 -4.90 3.59 11.87
C ALA A 365 -5.32 3.24 13.31
N GLU A 366 -4.36 3.01 14.20
CA GLU A 366 -4.62 2.75 15.63
C GLU A 366 -5.33 3.92 16.31
N ALA A 367 -4.92 5.16 16.04
CA ALA A 367 -5.54 6.34 16.65
C ALA A 367 -6.98 6.53 16.15
N LEU A 368 -7.26 6.25 14.88
CA LEU A 368 -8.62 6.24 14.34
C LEU A 368 -9.49 5.15 14.99
N ALA A 369 -8.93 3.96 15.20
CA ALA A 369 -9.61 2.87 15.87
C ALA A 369 -9.94 3.22 17.34
N ALA A 370 -9.00 3.84 18.05
CA ALA A 370 -9.20 4.30 19.43
C ALA A 370 -10.29 5.39 19.54
N LEU A 371 -10.53 6.17 18.49
CA LEU A 371 -11.63 7.13 18.38
C LEU A 371 -12.97 6.50 17.94
N GLY A 372 -13.02 5.17 17.76
CA GLY A 372 -14.22 4.46 17.29
C GLY A 372 -14.48 4.60 15.78
N LYS A 373 -13.58 5.24 15.03
CA LYS A 373 -13.70 5.43 13.58
C LYS A 373 -13.18 4.21 12.81
N ASN A 374 -13.80 3.05 13.06
CA ASN A 374 -13.33 1.75 12.59
C ASN A 374 -13.26 1.63 11.06
N ASP A 375 -14.24 2.18 10.33
CA ASP A 375 -14.24 2.18 8.86
C ASP A 375 -12.99 2.88 8.27
N LEU A 376 -12.62 4.02 8.87
CA LEU A 376 -11.45 4.79 8.44
C LEU A 376 -10.15 4.12 8.86
N ALA A 377 -10.11 3.55 10.07
CA ALA A 377 -8.96 2.79 10.55
C ALA A 377 -8.65 1.61 9.62
N GLU A 378 -9.67 0.84 9.23
CA GLU A 378 -9.53 -0.27 8.29
C GLU A 378 -9.01 0.19 6.93
N ALA A 379 -9.53 1.30 6.40
CA ALA A 379 -9.06 1.85 5.13
C ALA A 379 -7.57 2.23 5.19
N VAL A 380 -7.13 2.85 6.30
CA VAL A 380 -5.72 3.20 6.50
C VAL A 380 -4.88 1.93 6.60
N TYR A 381 -5.30 0.91 7.36
CA TYR A 381 -4.57 -0.36 7.44
C TYR A 381 -4.39 -1.06 6.09
N TRP A 382 -5.43 -1.10 5.26
CA TRP A 382 -5.33 -1.68 3.91
C TRP A 382 -4.35 -0.91 3.03
N GLU A 383 -4.32 0.43 3.14
CA GLU A 383 -3.37 1.26 2.43
C GLU A 383 -1.94 1.07 2.97
N THR A 384 -1.76 0.92 4.28
CA THR A 384 -0.48 0.57 4.91
C THR A 384 0.05 -0.75 4.33
N LEU A 385 -0.78 -1.79 4.26
CA LEU A 385 -0.40 -3.08 3.69
C LEU A 385 -0.02 -3.01 2.21
N ARG A 386 -0.68 -2.15 1.44
CA ARG A 386 -0.39 -1.93 0.01
C ARG A 386 0.95 -1.22 -0.16
N ARG A 387 1.25 -0.25 0.70
CA ARG A 387 2.47 0.56 0.65
C ARG A 387 3.70 -0.17 1.19
N PHE A 388 3.50 -0.96 2.24
CA PHE A 388 4.56 -1.66 2.96
C PHE A 388 4.25 -3.15 3.00
N PRO A 389 4.32 -3.84 1.84
CA PRO A 389 4.00 -5.26 1.76
C PRO A 389 4.93 -6.14 2.61
N GLU A 390 6.15 -5.66 2.87
CA GLU A 390 7.18 -6.36 3.66
C GLU A 390 7.22 -5.99 5.14
N ASP A 391 6.39 -5.06 5.62
CA ASP A 391 6.39 -4.71 7.05
C ASP A 391 5.51 -5.67 7.84
N GLU A 392 6.12 -6.64 8.52
CA GLU A 392 5.41 -7.63 9.30
C GLU A 392 4.67 -7.05 10.52
N VAL A 393 5.09 -5.89 11.02
CA VAL A 393 4.49 -5.21 12.17
C VAL A 393 3.12 -4.66 11.79
N SER A 394 3.04 -3.90 10.68
CA SER A 394 1.76 -3.37 10.15
C SER A 394 0.72 -4.46 9.90
N ARG A 395 1.13 -5.63 9.38
CA ARG A 395 0.17 -6.73 9.13
C ARG A 395 -0.34 -7.32 10.44
N GLY A 396 0.53 -7.49 11.42
CA GLY A 396 0.16 -7.92 12.77
C GLY A 396 -0.81 -6.96 13.45
N ASP A 397 -0.54 -5.66 13.37
CA ASP A 397 -1.41 -4.63 13.96
C ASP A 397 -2.78 -4.55 13.27
N PHE A 398 -2.85 -4.75 11.95
CA PHE A 398 -4.14 -4.83 11.27
C PHE A 398 -4.93 -6.08 11.68
N ALA A 399 -4.27 -7.24 11.78
CA ALA A 399 -4.93 -8.47 12.24
C ALA A 399 -5.44 -8.32 13.68
N LYS A 400 -4.70 -7.62 14.54
CA LYS A 400 -5.12 -7.27 15.90
C LYS A 400 -6.33 -6.34 15.90
N PHE A 401 -6.37 -5.35 15.01
CA PHE A 401 -7.54 -4.49 14.83
C PHE A 401 -8.79 -5.29 14.39
N LEU A 402 -8.65 -6.20 13.42
CA LEU A 402 -9.73 -7.09 12.97
C LEU A 402 -10.23 -7.99 14.12
N ALA A 403 -9.31 -8.51 14.95
CA ALA A 403 -9.68 -9.30 16.10
C ALA A 403 -10.45 -8.47 17.15
N GLY A 404 -9.99 -7.24 17.42
CA GLY A 404 -10.62 -6.32 18.37
C GLY A 404 -12.02 -5.84 17.95
N THR A 405 -12.29 -5.82 16.64
CA THR A 405 -13.62 -5.49 16.07
C THR A 405 -14.54 -6.72 15.94
N GLY A 406 -14.11 -7.90 16.40
CA GLY A 406 -14.91 -9.13 16.38
C GLY A 406 -14.85 -9.92 15.08
N ARG A 407 -14.06 -9.49 14.08
CA ARG A 407 -13.86 -10.19 12.80
C ARG A 407 -12.78 -11.27 12.92
N LEU A 408 -12.97 -12.17 13.88
CA LEU A 408 -11.99 -13.21 14.24
C LEU A 408 -11.54 -14.09 13.07
N PRO A 409 -12.42 -14.54 12.15
CA PRO A 409 -11.99 -15.36 11.01
C PRO A 409 -11.03 -14.65 10.06
N GLU A 410 -11.20 -13.34 9.89
CA GLU A 410 -10.38 -12.53 8.99
C GLU A 410 -9.04 -12.19 9.64
N ALA A 411 -9.07 -11.84 10.93
CA ALA A 411 -7.87 -11.68 11.73
C ALA A 411 -7.01 -12.96 11.71
N GLU A 412 -7.63 -14.12 11.85
CA GLU A 412 -6.96 -15.41 11.81
C GLU A 412 -6.31 -15.67 10.45
N ARG A 413 -7.03 -15.44 9.35
CA ARG A 413 -6.46 -15.57 7.99
C ARG A 413 -5.25 -14.66 7.82
N LEU A 414 -5.37 -13.40 8.23
CA LEU A 414 -4.28 -12.42 8.09
C LEU A 414 -3.06 -12.78 8.95
N TYR A 415 -3.27 -13.25 10.18
CA TYR A 415 -2.19 -13.77 11.02
C TYR A 415 -1.54 -15.03 10.44
N GLN A 416 -2.32 -15.95 9.87
CA GLN A 416 -1.79 -17.15 9.20
C GLN A 416 -0.97 -16.79 7.96
N GLU A 417 -1.45 -15.86 7.14
CA GLU A 417 -0.73 -15.34 5.99
C GLU A 417 0.56 -14.65 6.41
N THR A 418 0.52 -13.85 7.47
CA THR A 418 1.69 -13.16 8.01
C THR A 418 2.71 -14.15 8.59
N ALA A 419 2.28 -15.17 9.33
CA ALA A 419 3.16 -16.21 9.87
C ALA A 419 3.79 -17.10 8.77
N LYS A 420 3.11 -17.25 7.62
CA LYS A 420 3.66 -17.92 6.43
C LYS A 420 4.68 -17.05 5.70
N ARG A 421 4.35 -15.77 5.49
CA ARG A 421 5.20 -14.82 4.76
C ARG A 421 6.45 -14.43 5.55
N PHE A 422 6.33 -14.34 6.87
CA PHE A 422 7.42 -13.98 7.78
C PHE A 422 7.61 -15.11 8.81
N PRO A 423 8.28 -16.21 8.45
CA PRO A 423 8.47 -17.34 9.34
C PRO A 423 9.24 -16.99 10.62
N GLY A 424 10.03 -15.92 10.63
CA GLY A 424 10.74 -15.42 11.81
C GLY A 424 9.90 -14.54 12.76
N ASN A 425 8.69 -14.14 12.39
CA ASN A 425 7.89 -13.24 13.23
C ASN A 425 7.19 -13.99 14.37
N VAL A 426 7.82 -13.93 15.54
CA VAL A 426 7.32 -14.52 16.80
C VAL A 426 6.03 -13.84 17.27
N VAL A 427 5.95 -12.51 17.16
CA VAL A 427 4.83 -11.71 17.67
C VAL A 427 3.51 -12.12 17.00
N CYS A 428 3.51 -12.26 15.67
CA CYS A 428 2.32 -12.69 14.93
C CYS A 428 1.93 -14.13 15.23
N ARG A 429 2.90 -15.03 15.45
CA ARG A 429 2.62 -16.43 15.83
C ARG A 429 2.00 -16.54 17.22
N VAL A 430 2.53 -15.78 18.18
CA VAL A 430 1.96 -15.67 19.52
C VAL A 430 0.55 -15.09 19.47
N ALA A 431 0.33 -14.04 18.68
CA ALA A 431 -1.00 -13.43 18.51
C ALA A 431 -2.01 -14.41 17.88
N LEU A 432 -1.60 -15.18 16.86
CA LEU A 432 -2.43 -16.24 16.27
C LEU A 432 -2.76 -17.33 17.29
N ALA A 433 -1.77 -17.77 18.07
CA ALA A 433 -1.95 -18.79 19.10
C ALA A 433 -2.96 -18.31 20.16
N HIS A 434 -2.88 -17.04 20.57
CA HIS A 434 -3.86 -16.44 21.47
C HIS A 434 -5.26 -16.35 20.87
N LEU A 435 -5.37 -16.08 19.58
CA LEU A 435 -6.66 -15.99 18.88
C LEU A 435 -7.37 -17.36 18.80
N VAL A 436 -6.61 -18.42 18.58
CA VAL A 436 -7.16 -19.77 18.35
C VAL A 436 -7.24 -20.64 19.60
N LYS A 437 -6.57 -20.30 20.72
CA LYS A 437 -6.43 -21.17 21.91
C LYS A 437 -7.72 -21.76 22.48
N GLU A 438 -8.84 -21.03 22.42
CA GLU A 438 -10.11 -21.49 22.97
C GLU A 438 -10.86 -22.41 21.99
N ARG A 439 -10.67 -22.21 20.67
CA ARG A 439 -11.36 -22.97 19.61
C ARG A 439 -10.55 -24.19 19.15
N ASP A 440 -9.23 -24.05 19.09
CA ASP A 440 -8.26 -25.07 18.72
C ASP A 440 -7.04 -25.02 19.68
N PRO A 441 -7.18 -25.61 20.87
CA PRO A 441 -6.09 -25.64 21.85
C PRO A 441 -4.87 -26.44 21.36
N ALA A 442 -5.08 -27.47 20.52
CA ALA A 442 -3.99 -28.27 19.98
C ALA A 442 -3.14 -27.49 18.96
N GLY A 443 -3.80 -26.77 18.04
CA GLY A 443 -3.14 -25.86 17.10
C GLY A 443 -2.43 -24.71 17.81
N ALA A 444 -3.05 -24.12 18.85
CA ALA A 444 -2.41 -23.08 19.66
C ALA A 444 -1.16 -23.59 20.39
N ILE A 445 -1.19 -24.79 20.97
CA ILE A 445 0.00 -25.43 21.58
C ILE A 445 1.14 -25.53 20.57
N LYS A 446 0.84 -25.97 19.33
CA LYS A 446 1.84 -26.08 18.26
C LYS A 446 2.45 -24.71 17.94
N LEU A 447 1.62 -23.70 17.73
CA LEU A 447 2.07 -22.33 17.42
C LEU A 447 2.91 -21.72 18.54
N PHE A 448 2.53 -21.93 19.81
CA PHE A 448 3.34 -21.49 20.94
C PHE A 448 4.68 -22.23 21.03
N LYS A 449 4.72 -23.56 20.78
CA LYS A 449 5.98 -24.31 20.74
C LYS A 449 6.91 -23.77 19.64
N GLU A 450 6.38 -23.53 18.44
CA GLU A 450 7.14 -22.95 17.32
C GLU A 450 7.61 -21.51 17.61
N ALA A 451 6.80 -20.69 18.27
CA ALA A 451 7.19 -19.33 18.68
C ALA A 451 8.35 -19.35 19.69
N LEU A 452 8.35 -20.28 20.64
CA LEU A 452 9.38 -20.42 21.67
C LEU A 452 10.68 -21.06 21.16
N GLU A 453 10.64 -21.76 20.03
CA GLU A 453 11.85 -22.20 19.33
C GLU A 453 12.61 -21.01 18.73
N LEU A 454 11.87 -20.01 18.25
CA LEU A 454 12.39 -18.79 17.63
C LEU A 454 12.83 -17.75 18.67
N ASP A 455 11.96 -17.42 19.63
CA ASP A 455 12.31 -16.57 20.77
C ASP A 455 12.35 -17.41 22.04
N LYS A 456 13.56 -17.76 22.42
CA LYS A 456 13.82 -18.57 23.60
C LYS A 456 13.68 -17.77 24.90
N ASP A 457 13.52 -16.46 24.85
CA ASP A 457 13.45 -15.58 26.02
C ASP A 457 12.04 -14.99 26.27
N ASP A 458 11.02 -15.37 25.48
CA ASP A 458 9.62 -14.97 25.70
C ASP A 458 8.98 -15.68 26.91
N VAL A 459 9.20 -15.07 28.09
CA VAL A 459 8.64 -15.51 29.37
C VAL A 459 7.12 -15.66 29.35
N GLN A 460 6.42 -14.78 28.61
CA GLN A 460 4.96 -14.76 28.57
C GLN A 460 4.42 -15.90 27.70
N GLY A 461 5.07 -16.17 26.57
CA GLY A 461 4.82 -17.34 25.74
C GLY A 461 5.00 -18.65 26.53
N PHE A 462 6.06 -18.77 27.34
CA PHE A 462 6.29 -19.94 28.20
C PHE A 462 5.17 -20.15 29.23
N ASN A 463 4.77 -19.09 29.93
CA ASN A 463 3.71 -19.15 30.92
C ASN A 463 2.37 -19.58 30.28
N THR A 464 2.04 -19.00 29.12
CA THR A 464 0.79 -19.28 28.39
C THR A 464 0.75 -20.70 27.84
N LEU A 465 1.86 -21.18 27.27
CA LEU A 465 1.96 -22.56 26.78
C LEU A 465 1.83 -23.57 27.92
N ALA A 466 2.50 -23.34 29.04
CA ALA A 466 2.43 -24.22 30.20
C ALA A 466 1.02 -24.26 30.80
N GLU A 467 0.32 -23.13 30.84
CA GLU A 467 -1.07 -23.08 31.28
C GLU A 467 -1.99 -23.85 30.32
N LEU A 468 -1.79 -23.68 29.01
CA LEU A 468 -2.59 -24.35 28.00
C LEU A 468 -2.40 -25.88 28.07
N LEU A 469 -1.15 -26.35 28.19
CA LEU A 469 -0.83 -27.78 28.39
C LEU A 469 -1.45 -28.34 29.67
N ALA A 470 -1.45 -27.55 30.75
CA ALA A 470 -2.06 -27.96 32.01
C ALA A 470 -3.59 -28.09 31.89
N LYS A 471 -4.25 -27.17 31.18
CA LYS A 471 -5.70 -27.21 30.89
C LYS A 471 -6.08 -28.37 29.98
N THR A 472 -5.26 -28.71 28.99
CA THR A 472 -5.55 -29.80 28.04
C THR A 472 -5.23 -31.20 28.58
N GLY A 473 -4.82 -31.32 29.84
CA GLY A 473 -4.56 -32.61 30.50
C GLY A 473 -3.14 -33.14 30.37
N ALA A 474 -2.23 -32.42 29.71
CA ALA A 474 -0.83 -32.80 29.54
C ALA A 474 0.01 -32.42 30.77
N HIS A 475 -0.36 -32.95 31.94
CA HIS A 475 0.17 -32.52 33.25
C HIS A 475 1.70 -32.67 33.37
N ALA A 476 2.26 -33.78 32.88
CA ALA A 476 3.71 -34.02 32.94
C ALA A 476 4.51 -33.08 32.03
N GLU A 477 4.00 -32.79 30.82
CA GLU A 477 4.62 -31.81 29.92
C GLU A 477 4.55 -30.40 30.49
N ALA A 478 3.39 -30.01 31.03
CA ALA A 478 3.19 -28.70 31.65
C ALA A 478 4.12 -28.50 32.85
N GLU A 479 4.23 -29.49 33.75
CA GLU A 479 5.14 -29.42 34.90
C GLU A 479 6.60 -29.28 34.47
N ASN A 480 7.05 -30.11 33.51
CA ASN A 480 8.42 -30.03 33.01
C ASN A 480 8.72 -28.66 32.41
N LEU A 481 7.76 -28.09 31.65
CA LEU A 481 7.90 -26.76 31.08
C LEU A 481 7.97 -25.68 32.18
N TYR A 482 7.07 -25.71 33.15
CA TYR A 482 7.10 -24.78 34.29
C TYR A 482 8.43 -24.85 35.06
N ARG A 483 8.96 -26.05 35.34
CA ARG A 483 10.24 -26.21 36.05
C ARG A 483 11.41 -25.67 35.24
N LYS A 484 11.48 -25.97 33.93
CA LYS A 484 12.51 -25.39 33.03
C LYS A 484 12.45 -23.87 32.98
N THR A 485 11.24 -23.31 32.89
CA THR A 485 11.03 -21.85 32.91
C THR A 485 11.45 -21.24 34.25
N MET A 486 11.19 -21.91 35.37
CA MET A 486 11.64 -21.47 36.70
C MET A 486 13.16 -21.45 36.86
N ASP A 487 13.84 -22.46 36.31
CA ASP A 487 15.31 -22.58 36.36
C ASP A 487 15.98 -21.49 35.51
N ARG A 488 15.42 -21.23 34.33
CA ARG A 488 15.91 -20.19 33.41
C ARG A 488 15.59 -18.78 33.88
N PHE A 489 14.37 -18.54 34.35
CA PHE A 489 13.90 -17.24 34.84
C PHE A 489 13.76 -17.27 36.36
N GLN A 490 14.91 -17.13 37.02
CA GLN A 490 15.04 -17.30 38.47
C GLN A 490 14.20 -16.32 39.31
N TYR A 491 13.77 -15.20 38.73
CA TYR A 491 12.96 -14.17 39.38
C TYR A 491 11.49 -14.12 38.93
N ASN A 492 11.04 -15.00 38.02
CA ASN A 492 9.64 -15.03 37.59
C ASN A 492 8.74 -15.65 38.66
N LEU A 493 8.06 -14.80 39.44
CA LEU A 493 7.14 -15.21 40.49
C LEU A 493 5.85 -15.85 39.94
N VAL A 494 5.33 -15.34 38.81
CA VAL A 494 4.07 -15.79 38.22
C VAL A 494 4.15 -17.24 37.77
N CYS A 495 5.24 -17.64 37.12
CA CYS A 495 5.52 -19.03 36.75
C CYS A 495 5.53 -19.97 37.97
N ARG A 496 6.16 -19.55 39.07
CA ARG A 496 6.27 -20.34 40.31
C ARG A 496 4.92 -20.51 40.99
N CYS A 497 4.16 -19.42 41.11
CA CYS A 497 2.81 -19.46 41.65
C CYS A 497 1.89 -20.30 40.76
N ALA A 498 1.92 -20.12 39.44
CA ALA A 498 1.13 -20.89 38.50
C ALA A 498 1.37 -22.41 38.65
N LEU A 499 2.63 -22.85 38.72
CA LEU A 499 2.95 -24.26 38.98
C LEU A 499 2.40 -24.75 40.33
N ALA A 500 2.54 -23.96 41.40
CA ALA A 500 2.04 -24.34 42.72
C ALA A 500 0.50 -24.51 42.71
N PHE A 501 -0.23 -23.64 42.03
CA PHE A 501 -1.68 -23.77 41.86
C PHE A 501 -2.07 -24.97 41.01
N TRP A 502 -1.34 -25.26 39.92
CA TRP A 502 -1.58 -26.46 39.12
C TRP A 502 -1.30 -27.75 39.89
N LEU A 503 -0.26 -27.80 40.73
CA LEU A 503 0.01 -28.93 41.63
C LEU A 503 -1.14 -29.17 42.61
N LEU A 504 -1.79 -28.11 43.12
CA LEU A 504 -3.00 -28.23 43.95
C LEU A 504 -4.21 -28.78 43.17
N ARG A 505 -4.31 -28.48 41.88
CA ARG A 505 -5.37 -29.01 41.00
C ARG A 505 -5.12 -30.47 40.63
N TRP A 506 -3.86 -30.89 40.55
CA TRP A 506 -3.45 -32.28 40.33
C TRP A 506 -3.34 -33.11 41.62
N ASP A 507 -3.92 -32.64 42.74
CA ASP A 507 -3.94 -33.29 44.06
C ASP A 507 -2.57 -33.57 44.70
N ARG A 508 -1.52 -32.86 44.26
CA ARG A 508 -0.15 -32.98 44.82
C ARG A 508 0.12 -31.90 45.85
N LEU A 509 -0.64 -31.95 46.95
CA LEU A 509 -0.62 -30.94 48.02
C LEU A 509 0.77 -30.77 48.67
N GLU A 510 1.45 -31.87 48.98
CA GLU A 510 2.74 -31.85 49.69
C GLU A 510 3.84 -31.13 48.87
N GLU A 511 3.83 -31.33 47.55
CA GLU A 511 4.78 -30.67 46.65
C GLU A 511 4.46 -29.19 46.46
N ALA A 512 3.16 -28.85 46.37
CA ALA A 512 2.72 -27.46 46.33
C ALA A 512 3.13 -26.70 47.59
N GLU A 513 3.07 -27.33 48.77
CA GLU A 513 3.54 -26.73 50.03
C GLU A 513 5.05 -26.54 50.07
N LYS A 514 5.81 -27.52 49.57
CA LYS A 514 7.26 -27.41 49.47
C LYS A 514 7.65 -26.24 48.57
N LEU A 515 6.97 -26.10 47.43
CA LEU A 515 7.18 -25.00 46.50
C LEU A 515 6.74 -23.65 47.08
N TYR A 516 5.63 -23.60 47.80
CA TYR A 516 5.18 -22.41 48.52
C TYR A 516 6.22 -21.92 49.54
N LYS A 517 6.83 -22.83 50.32
CA LYS A 517 7.90 -22.48 51.27
C LYS A 517 9.14 -21.89 50.58
N ASP A 518 9.50 -22.41 49.40
CA ASP A 518 10.60 -21.85 48.58
C ASP A 518 10.23 -20.48 47.97
N ILE A 519 8.97 -20.28 47.58
CA ILE A 519 8.49 -18.98 47.07
C ILE A 519 8.56 -17.91 48.17
N VAL A 520 8.04 -18.21 49.37
CA VAL A 520 7.97 -17.26 50.50
C VAL A 520 9.37 -16.89 51.02
N SER A 521 10.34 -17.80 50.94
CA SER A 521 11.71 -17.52 51.39
C SER A 521 12.47 -16.59 50.43
N ARG A 522 12.10 -16.56 49.15
CA ARG A 522 12.75 -15.76 48.10
C ARG A 522 12.01 -14.49 47.75
N PHE A 523 10.69 -14.46 47.91
CA PHE A 523 9.81 -13.36 47.53
C PHE A 523 8.91 -12.99 48.72
N SER A 524 8.93 -11.73 49.12
CA SER A 524 8.12 -11.21 50.23
C SER A 524 7.11 -10.16 49.76
N GLY A 525 5.88 -10.24 50.25
CA GLY A 525 4.90 -9.15 50.11
C GLY A 525 4.01 -9.15 48.86
N ASP A 526 4.00 -10.22 48.07
CA ASP A 526 3.14 -10.31 46.88
C ASP A 526 1.77 -10.94 47.17
N SER A 527 0.73 -10.32 46.62
CA SER A 527 -0.65 -10.77 46.62
C SER A 527 -0.87 -12.20 46.06
N PHE A 528 -0.02 -12.66 45.13
CA PHE A 528 -0.08 -14.02 44.60
C PHE A 528 0.33 -15.06 45.64
N ILE A 529 1.32 -14.73 46.48
CA ILE A 529 1.80 -15.59 47.56
C ILE A 529 0.69 -15.76 48.61
N GLN A 530 -0.01 -14.67 48.92
CA GLN A 530 -1.14 -14.71 49.85
C GLN A 530 -2.34 -15.48 49.29
N SER A 531 -2.62 -15.34 47.99
CA SER A 531 -3.64 -16.12 47.29
C SER A 531 -3.32 -17.62 47.29
N LEU A 532 -2.04 -17.97 47.06
CA LEU A 532 -1.55 -19.35 47.10
C LEU A 532 -1.67 -19.96 48.51
N CYS A 533 -1.32 -19.19 49.56
CA CYS A 533 -1.51 -19.62 50.95
C CYS A 533 -2.98 -19.97 51.25
N ASN A 534 -3.91 -19.09 50.86
CA ASN A 534 -5.35 -19.32 51.03
C ASN A 534 -5.84 -20.55 50.25
N ALA A 535 -5.31 -20.78 49.05
CA ALA A 535 -5.64 -21.93 48.22
C ALA A 535 -5.16 -23.26 48.86
N ILE A 536 -3.94 -23.29 49.39
CA ILE A 536 -3.39 -24.44 50.13
C ILE A 536 -4.28 -24.76 51.35
N GLN A 537 -4.68 -23.74 52.12
CA GLN A 537 -5.55 -23.92 53.28
C GLN A 537 -6.95 -24.43 52.91
N LYS A 538 -7.54 -23.95 51.80
CA LYS A 538 -8.83 -24.43 51.29
C LYS A 538 -8.73 -25.90 50.83
N LYS A 539 -7.67 -26.25 50.10
CA LYS A 539 -7.45 -27.63 49.64
C LYS A 539 -7.30 -28.61 50.80
N LYS A 540 -6.60 -28.21 51.88
CA LYS A 540 -6.53 -28.99 53.14
C LYS A 540 -7.87 -29.26 53.79
N LYS A 541 -8.84 -28.35 53.60
CA LYS A 541 -10.21 -28.49 54.11
C LYS A 541 -11.14 -29.23 53.12
N GLY A 542 -10.59 -29.85 52.07
CA GLY A 542 -11.36 -30.57 51.05
C GLY A 542 -12.18 -29.67 50.13
N MET A 543 -11.92 -28.35 50.12
CA MET A 543 -12.66 -27.40 49.30
C MET A 543 -12.04 -27.25 47.90
N VAL A 544 -12.89 -26.95 46.92
CA VAL A 544 -12.46 -26.70 45.54
C VAL A 544 -11.60 -25.43 45.49
N VAL A 545 -10.44 -25.56 44.84
CA VAL A 545 -9.52 -24.45 44.59
C VAL A 545 -9.84 -23.84 43.24
N GLU A 546 -10.30 -22.60 43.25
CA GLU A 546 -10.43 -21.77 42.05
C GLU A 546 -9.05 -21.34 41.57
N MET A 547 -8.83 -21.45 40.27
CA MET A 547 -7.58 -21.00 39.65
C MET A 547 -7.59 -19.47 39.57
N PRO A 548 -6.54 -18.79 40.06
CA PRO A 548 -6.37 -17.37 39.80
C PRO A 548 -6.23 -17.15 38.30
N ASN A 549 -6.79 -16.05 37.80
CA ASN A 549 -6.50 -15.61 36.45
C ASN A 549 -5.12 -14.91 36.45
N PHE A 550 -4.07 -15.69 36.26
CA PHE A 550 -2.69 -15.20 36.23
C PHE A 550 -2.49 -14.14 35.12
N LEU A 551 -3.15 -14.34 33.98
CA LEU A 551 -3.15 -13.43 32.83
C LEU A 551 -3.84 -12.10 33.12
N GLU A 552 -5.06 -12.10 33.67
CA GLU A 552 -5.76 -10.83 33.95
C GLU A 552 -4.99 -9.96 34.92
N LYS A 553 -4.27 -10.52 35.90
CA LYS A 553 -3.57 -9.73 36.93
C LYS A 553 -2.18 -9.25 36.55
N GLU A 554 -1.40 -9.95 35.72
CA GLU A 554 -0.25 -9.33 35.05
C GLU A 554 -0.71 -8.19 34.13
N THR A 555 -1.85 -8.40 33.46
CA THR A 555 -2.54 -7.31 32.73
C THR A 555 -3.07 -6.25 33.70
N ARG A 556 -3.51 -6.60 34.92
CA ARG A 556 -4.07 -5.71 35.96
C ARG A 556 -3.03 -4.97 36.78
N GLU A 557 -1.80 -5.46 36.88
CA GLU A 557 -0.64 -4.80 37.50
C GLU A 557 0.00 -3.86 36.49
N ARG A 558 -0.03 -4.22 35.19
CA ARG A 558 0.17 -3.30 34.07
C ARG A 558 -0.97 -2.27 33.95
N ASN A 559 -2.21 -2.64 34.28
CA ASN A 559 -3.38 -1.74 34.34
C ASN A 559 -3.57 -1.09 35.73
N ALA A 560 -2.79 -1.42 36.76
CA ALA A 560 -2.82 -0.76 38.07
C ALA A 560 -2.00 0.54 38.05
N GLN A 561 -1.36 0.81 36.92
CA GLN A 561 -0.86 2.12 36.50
C GLN A 561 -1.87 2.89 35.62
N LEU A 562 -3.13 2.42 35.51
CA LEU A 562 -4.23 3.12 34.83
C LEU A 562 -5.26 3.67 35.84
N PRO A 563 -5.88 4.86 35.60
CA PRO A 563 -6.84 5.44 36.53
C PRO A 563 -8.22 4.74 36.53
N ALA A 564 -8.96 4.96 37.62
CA ALA A 564 -10.18 4.25 38.02
C ALA A 564 -11.44 4.45 37.14
N THR A 565 -11.37 5.16 36.01
CA THR A 565 -12.57 5.49 35.20
C THR A 565 -13.11 4.31 34.41
N ALA A 566 -12.29 3.30 34.10
CA ALA A 566 -12.76 2.07 33.42
C ALA A 566 -13.60 1.12 34.31
N ARG A 567 -13.95 1.52 35.54
CA ARG A 567 -14.73 0.71 36.49
C ARG A 567 -16.19 1.13 36.63
N LYS A 568 -16.62 2.22 36.00
CA LYS A 568 -18.02 2.65 36.03
C LYS A 568 -18.42 3.12 34.64
N GLU A 569 -19.66 2.83 34.25
CA GLU A 569 -20.31 3.22 32.98
C GLU A 569 -20.09 2.22 31.83
N GLY A 570 -20.43 0.95 32.02
CA GLY A 570 -21.72 0.42 31.53
C GLY A 570 -22.88 1.42 31.50
N ALA A 571 -23.40 1.66 30.29
CA ALA A 571 -24.56 2.48 29.95
C ALA A 571 -24.39 4.00 30.11
N VAL A 572 -24.02 4.68 29.02
CA VAL A 572 -24.43 6.06 28.76
C VAL A 572 -24.80 6.18 27.27
N GLU A 573 -25.93 6.83 27.05
CA GLU A 573 -26.74 6.89 25.84
C GLU A 573 -26.02 7.50 24.63
N MET A 574 -26.38 6.98 23.46
CA MET A 574 -26.26 7.68 22.19
C MET A 574 -27.09 8.97 22.29
N ASP A 575 -26.48 10.10 22.60
CA ASP A 575 -26.94 11.42 22.16
C ASP A 575 -25.88 12.46 22.55
N ASN A 576 -25.57 13.34 21.60
CA ASN A 576 -24.61 14.47 21.64
C ASN A 576 -23.28 14.21 20.91
N ILE A 577 -23.36 14.12 19.58
CA ILE A 577 -22.32 14.62 18.69
C ILE A 577 -22.79 16.00 18.22
N GLU A 578 -22.00 17.04 18.48
CA GLU A 578 -22.29 18.38 17.95
C GLU A 578 -22.18 18.38 16.41
N PRO A 579 -23.17 18.95 15.69
CA PRO A 579 -23.22 18.96 14.23
C PRO A 579 -22.28 20.05 13.69
N GLY A 580 -21.01 19.70 13.48
CA GLY A 580 -20.02 20.62 12.90
C GLY A 580 -19.08 20.01 11.86
N ASP A 581 -18.81 18.69 11.91
CA ASP A 581 -17.75 18.06 11.12
C ASP A 581 -18.22 16.95 10.15
N GLU A 582 -19.53 16.69 10.03
CA GLU A 582 -20.05 15.65 9.13
C GLU A 582 -19.97 16.02 7.63
N ASP A 583 -19.96 17.32 7.29
CA ASP A 583 -20.16 17.76 5.91
C ASP A 583 -18.89 17.71 5.02
N VAL A 584 -17.69 17.70 5.62
CA VAL A 584 -16.43 17.78 4.84
C VAL A 584 -16.02 16.43 4.25
N TYR A 585 -16.51 15.32 4.80
CA TYR A 585 -16.12 13.96 4.40
C TYR A 585 -17.25 13.13 3.77
N ALA A 586 -18.49 13.63 3.78
CA ALA A 586 -19.65 12.92 3.23
C ALA A 586 -19.44 12.48 1.76
N PRO A 587 -18.97 13.34 0.82
CA PRO A 587 -18.81 12.93 -0.58
C PRO A 587 -17.73 11.86 -0.79
N PHE A 588 -16.67 11.87 0.02
CA PHE A 588 -15.60 10.86 -0.07
C PHE A 588 -16.05 9.51 0.48
N ARG A 589 -16.76 9.51 1.61
CA ARG A 589 -17.31 8.31 2.25
C ARG A 589 -18.37 7.65 1.36
N GLU A 590 -19.28 8.44 0.80
CA GLU A 590 -20.34 7.98 -0.10
C GLU A 590 -19.78 7.35 -1.39
N ASN A 591 -18.77 7.97 -1.98
CA ASN A 591 -18.06 7.42 -3.13
C ASN A 591 -17.30 6.13 -2.81
N LEU A 592 -16.75 6.01 -1.60
CA LEU A 592 -16.08 4.79 -1.14
C LEU A 592 -17.06 3.63 -0.96
N ILE A 593 -18.24 3.90 -0.39
CA ILE A 593 -19.33 2.91 -0.24
C ILE A 593 -19.79 2.40 -1.61
N ALA A 594 -20.05 3.31 -2.56
CA ALA A 594 -20.47 2.95 -3.92
C ALA A 594 -19.42 2.08 -4.64
N ASN A 595 -18.13 2.44 -4.54
CA ASN A 595 -17.04 1.71 -5.19
C ASN A 595 -16.77 0.34 -4.55
N ARG A 596 -16.88 0.24 -3.21
CA ARG A 596 -16.75 -1.02 -2.49
C ARG A 596 -17.88 -1.98 -2.88
N ALA A 597 -19.12 -1.51 -2.87
CA ALA A 597 -20.28 -2.32 -3.23
C ALA A 597 -20.21 -2.78 -4.70
N ASP A 598 -19.85 -1.90 -5.64
CA ASP A 598 -19.67 -2.28 -7.04
C ASP A 598 -18.52 -3.29 -7.25
N PHE A 599 -17.42 -3.17 -6.51
CA PHE A 599 -16.35 -4.16 -6.55
C PHE A 599 -16.81 -5.53 -6.03
N GLN A 600 -17.54 -5.55 -4.91
CA GLN A 600 -18.08 -6.78 -4.34
C GLN A 600 -19.08 -7.46 -5.29
N LEU A 601 -19.98 -6.70 -5.91
CA LEU A 601 -20.95 -7.22 -6.89
C LEU A 601 -20.29 -7.82 -8.15
N ARG A 602 -19.07 -7.40 -8.50
CA ARG A 602 -18.30 -7.94 -9.64
C ARG A 602 -17.45 -9.16 -9.32
N THR A 603 -16.92 -9.24 -8.10
CA THR A 603 -15.81 -10.13 -7.77
C THR A 603 -16.20 -11.31 -6.90
N MET A 604 -17.37 -11.29 -6.26
CA MET A 604 -17.77 -12.31 -5.29
C MET A 604 -18.75 -13.34 -5.87
N VAL A 605 -18.67 -14.57 -5.37
CA VAL A 605 -19.51 -15.72 -5.74
C VAL A 605 -20.29 -16.15 -4.47
N GLY A 606 -21.39 -15.46 -4.16
CA GLY A 606 -22.26 -15.78 -3.03
C GLY A 606 -23.45 -14.82 -2.88
N GLU A 607 -24.66 -15.35 -2.63
CA GLU A 607 -25.89 -14.54 -2.55
C GLU A 607 -25.94 -13.62 -1.32
N GLU A 608 -25.38 -14.03 -0.18
CA GLU A 608 -25.40 -13.27 1.07
C GLU A 608 -24.50 -12.01 1.01
N GLU A 609 -23.34 -12.14 0.38
CA GLU A 609 -22.39 -11.04 0.15
C GLU A 609 -22.93 -10.06 -0.90
N ARG A 610 -23.61 -10.59 -1.93
CA ARG A 610 -24.32 -9.80 -2.93
C ARG A 610 -25.47 -9.00 -2.28
N GLY A 611 -26.21 -9.63 -1.37
CA GLY A 611 -27.27 -8.97 -0.60
C GLY A 611 -26.77 -7.82 0.26
N ARG A 612 -25.61 -7.98 0.92
CA ARG A 612 -24.97 -6.91 1.71
C ARG A 612 -24.50 -5.75 0.84
N ALA A 613 -23.88 -6.00 -0.30
CA ALA A 613 -23.46 -4.96 -1.22
C ALA A 613 -24.66 -4.15 -1.78
N PHE A 614 -25.78 -4.82 -2.05
CA PHE A 614 -27.02 -4.15 -2.43
C PHE A 614 -27.62 -3.32 -1.29
N ALA A 615 -27.62 -3.83 -0.06
CA ALA A 615 -28.07 -3.09 1.13
C ALA A 615 -27.22 -1.84 1.39
N ASP A 616 -25.90 -1.90 1.19
CA ASP A 616 -25.00 -0.75 1.28
C ASP A 616 -25.35 0.34 0.24
N LEU A 617 -25.64 -0.07 -1.01
CA LEU A 617 -26.09 0.85 -2.06
C LEU A 617 -27.47 1.46 -1.75
N ASP A 618 -28.41 0.67 -1.23
CA ASP A 618 -29.75 1.15 -0.89
C ASP A 618 -29.70 2.12 0.30
N GLY A 619 -28.84 1.84 1.29
CA GLY A 619 -28.57 2.76 2.40
C GLY A 619 -27.98 4.10 1.91
N LEU A 620 -27.00 4.03 1.02
CA LEU A 620 -26.38 5.21 0.40
C LEU A 620 -27.38 6.05 -0.39
N LEU A 621 -28.20 5.41 -1.22
CA LEU A 621 -29.18 6.11 -2.07
C LEU A 621 -30.37 6.64 -1.29
N LYS A 622 -30.64 6.09 -0.11
CA LYS A 622 -31.62 6.63 0.84
C LYS A 622 -31.09 7.87 1.55
N SER A 623 -29.80 7.92 1.90
CA SER A 623 -29.18 9.08 2.56
C SER A 623 -28.83 10.19 1.57
N ASN A 624 -28.38 9.85 0.36
CA ASN A 624 -28.10 10.78 -0.72
C ASN A 624 -28.76 10.31 -2.03
N PRO A 625 -30.02 10.72 -2.27
CA PRO A 625 -30.76 10.36 -3.48
C PRO A 625 -30.17 10.90 -4.78
N ASP A 626 -29.24 11.85 -4.73
CA ASP A 626 -28.61 12.46 -5.91
C ASP A 626 -27.20 11.88 -6.19
N HIS A 627 -26.80 10.83 -5.45
CA HIS A 627 -25.47 10.25 -5.57
C HIS A 627 -25.27 9.44 -6.88
N VAL A 628 -24.65 10.08 -7.88
CA VAL A 628 -24.48 9.56 -9.25
C VAL A 628 -23.76 8.21 -9.29
N LEU A 629 -22.66 8.04 -8.53
CA LEU A 629 -21.91 6.78 -8.50
C LEU A 629 -22.70 5.63 -7.87
N GLY A 630 -23.58 5.93 -6.92
CA GLY A 630 -24.42 4.93 -6.25
C GLY A 630 -25.50 4.41 -7.19
N HIS A 631 -26.15 5.34 -7.90
CA HIS A 631 -27.16 5.00 -8.93
C HIS A 631 -26.54 4.22 -10.07
N LEU A 632 -25.33 4.60 -10.51
CA LEU A 632 -24.60 3.88 -11.56
C LEU A 632 -24.23 2.46 -11.10
N ALA A 633 -23.62 2.32 -9.92
CA ALA A 633 -23.24 1.02 -9.36
C ALA A 633 -24.45 0.09 -9.23
N ARG A 634 -25.58 0.61 -8.74
CA ARG A 634 -26.82 -0.16 -8.61
C ARG A 634 -27.38 -0.57 -9.97
N ALA A 635 -27.51 0.37 -10.91
CA ALA A 635 -28.10 0.12 -12.22
C ALA A 635 -27.26 -0.79 -13.14
N LEU A 636 -25.95 -0.93 -12.89
CA LEU A 636 -25.08 -1.84 -13.63
C LEU A 636 -25.25 -3.32 -13.24
N HIS A 637 -25.72 -3.59 -12.02
CA HIS A 637 -25.81 -4.94 -11.46
C HIS A 637 -27.25 -5.39 -11.15
N ASP A 638 -28.23 -4.50 -11.26
CA ASP A 638 -29.66 -4.74 -11.02
C ASP A 638 -30.50 -4.19 -12.18
N ASN A 639 -31.03 -5.11 -13.00
CA ASN A 639 -31.80 -4.77 -14.20
C ASN A 639 -33.18 -4.16 -13.88
N ASP A 640 -33.81 -4.54 -12.77
CA ASP A 640 -35.12 -4.03 -12.40
C ASP A 640 -35.00 -2.62 -11.81
N TYR A 641 -33.96 -2.40 -10.99
CA TYR A 641 -33.59 -1.05 -10.57
C TYR A 641 -33.29 -0.15 -11.78
N ARG A 642 -32.51 -0.65 -12.74
CA ARG A 642 -32.18 0.09 -13.96
C ARG A 642 -33.43 0.51 -14.74
N LYS A 643 -34.43 -0.37 -14.89
CA LYS A 643 -35.69 -0.05 -15.57
C LYS A 643 -36.45 1.05 -14.85
N ASN A 644 -36.59 0.94 -13.53
CA ASN A 644 -37.32 1.92 -12.71
C ASN A 644 -36.61 3.28 -12.61
N LEU A 645 -35.28 3.29 -12.68
CA LEU A 645 -34.49 4.52 -12.65
C LEU A 645 -34.75 5.42 -13.87
N THR A 646 -35.24 4.88 -15.00
CA THR A 646 -35.37 5.60 -16.28
C THR A 646 -36.52 6.62 -16.39
N GLU A 647 -37.20 6.95 -15.30
CA GLU A 647 -38.22 8.00 -15.28
C GLU A 647 -37.62 9.31 -14.71
N ASN A 648 -37.62 10.37 -15.53
CA ASN A 648 -37.13 11.72 -15.18
C ASN A 648 -35.62 11.89 -14.91
N LEU A 649 -34.75 11.02 -15.44
CA LEU A 649 -33.29 11.16 -15.33
C LEU A 649 -32.75 12.45 -15.97
N GLU A 650 -33.31 12.89 -17.09
CA GLU A 650 -32.93 14.15 -17.74
C GLU A 650 -33.21 15.38 -16.87
N ALA A 651 -34.30 15.34 -16.08
CA ALA A 651 -34.66 16.43 -15.17
C ALA A 651 -33.85 16.38 -13.87
N LYS A 652 -33.54 15.19 -13.35
CA LYS A 652 -32.81 15.00 -12.08
C LYS A 652 -31.29 15.09 -12.24
N PHE A 653 -30.72 14.57 -13.32
CA PHE A 653 -29.28 14.49 -13.53
C PHE A 653 -28.87 15.02 -14.92
N PRO A 654 -29.13 16.30 -15.22
CA PRO A 654 -28.90 16.86 -16.55
C PRO A 654 -27.43 16.77 -17.00
N HIS A 655 -26.49 16.78 -16.06
CA HIS A 655 -25.04 16.76 -16.31
C HIS A 655 -24.38 15.38 -16.13
N ALA A 656 -25.09 14.37 -15.62
CA ALA A 656 -24.50 13.05 -15.36
C ALA A 656 -24.61 12.16 -16.61
N TYR A 657 -23.64 12.32 -17.52
CA TYR A 657 -23.57 11.53 -18.75
C TYR A 657 -23.75 10.02 -18.54
N PRO A 658 -23.17 9.37 -17.51
CA PRO A 658 -23.26 7.91 -17.36
C PRO A 658 -24.66 7.40 -17.02
N LEU A 659 -25.48 8.17 -16.29
CA LEU A 659 -26.87 7.79 -16.00
C LEU A 659 -27.77 8.01 -17.22
N ARG A 660 -27.59 9.13 -17.93
CA ARG A 660 -28.32 9.42 -19.17
C ARG A 660 -27.97 8.43 -20.29
N PHE A 661 -26.72 7.96 -20.33
CA PHE A 661 -26.30 6.86 -21.19
C PHE A 661 -27.05 5.56 -20.89
N LEU A 662 -27.17 5.17 -19.61
CA LEU A 662 -27.87 3.95 -19.23
C LEU A 662 -29.35 4.00 -19.58
N GLU A 663 -29.96 5.19 -19.50
CA GLU A 663 -31.34 5.47 -19.92
C GLU A 663 -31.53 5.30 -21.43
N ALA A 664 -30.69 5.95 -22.23
CA ALA A 664 -30.74 5.86 -23.69
C ALA A 664 -30.53 4.41 -24.16
N HIS A 665 -29.60 3.68 -23.51
CA HIS A 665 -29.34 2.28 -23.80
C HIS A 665 -30.45 1.33 -23.36
N GLY A 666 -31.12 1.60 -22.24
CA GLY A 666 -32.21 0.76 -21.73
C GLY A 666 -33.50 0.85 -22.56
N LYS A 667 -33.78 2.03 -23.14
CA LYS A 667 -34.99 2.28 -23.96
C LYS A 667 -34.75 2.21 -25.47
N GLY A 668 -33.50 2.20 -25.92
CA GLY A 668 -33.17 2.24 -27.35
C GLY A 668 -33.65 3.52 -28.05
N ASP A 669 -33.70 4.64 -27.32
CA ASP A 669 -34.33 5.87 -27.80
C ASP A 669 -33.37 6.68 -28.68
N ALA A 670 -33.68 6.74 -29.98
CA ALA A 670 -32.85 7.39 -30.99
C ALA A 670 -32.70 8.91 -30.78
N GLU A 671 -33.70 9.59 -30.19
CA GLU A 671 -33.61 11.02 -29.91
C GLU A 671 -32.67 11.29 -28.74
N LYS A 672 -32.76 10.50 -27.67
CA LYS A 672 -31.86 10.62 -26.50
C LYS A 672 -30.41 10.35 -26.86
N TRP A 673 -30.18 9.38 -27.73
CA TRP A 673 -28.85 9.10 -28.25
C TRP A 673 -28.28 10.24 -29.12
N LYS A 674 -29.12 10.97 -29.87
CA LYS A 674 -28.70 12.19 -30.60
C LYS A 674 -28.35 13.32 -29.63
N LEU A 675 -29.18 13.51 -28.60
CA LEU A 675 -28.99 14.54 -27.57
C LEU A 675 -27.66 14.33 -26.82
N LEU A 676 -27.38 13.10 -26.37
CA LEU A 676 -26.11 12.73 -25.73
C LEU A 676 -24.89 13.04 -26.60
N GLN A 677 -24.98 12.80 -27.90
CA GLN A 677 -23.89 13.08 -28.84
C GLN A 677 -23.67 14.58 -29.05
N SER A 678 -24.74 15.39 -29.01
CA SER A 678 -24.62 16.84 -29.12
C SER A 678 -24.08 17.51 -27.86
N GLU A 679 -24.50 17.04 -26.69
CA GLU A 679 -24.20 17.65 -25.39
C GLU A 679 -22.85 17.19 -24.82
N PHE A 680 -22.49 15.91 -24.99
CA PHE A 680 -21.29 15.30 -24.41
C PHE A 680 -20.30 14.86 -25.49
N ARG A 681 -19.77 15.84 -26.23
CA ARG A 681 -18.81 15.58 -27.32
C ARG A 681 -17.52 14.90 -26.85
N SER A 682 -17.13 15.08 -25.59
CA SER A 682 -15.97 14.39 -24.97
C SER A 682 -16.16 12.87 -24.87
N HIS A 683 -17.39 12.40 -24.74
CA HIS A 683 -17.75 10.99 -24.56
C HIS A 683 -18.32 10.36 -25.84
N GLU A 684 -18.08 10.98 -27.01
CA GLU A 684 -18.66 10.58 -28.30
C GLU A 684 -18.44 9.09 -28.62
N TYR A 685 -17.24 8.57 -28.38
CA TYR A 685 -16.93 7.15 -28.64
C TYR A 685 -17.77 6.20 -27.77
N LEU A 686 -18.05 6.58 -26.52
CA LEU A 686 -18.83 5.77 -25.61
C LEU A 686 -20.29 5.77 -26.06
N THR A 687 -20.82 6.93 -26.43
CA THR A 687 -22.17 7.08 -27.00
C THR A 687 -22.35 6.21 -28.25
N LEU A 688 -21.36 6.19 -29.15
CA LEU A 688 -21.39 5.35 -30.35
C LEU A 688 -21.35 3.86 -30.01
N LEU A 689 -20.50 3.42 -29.06
CA LEU A 689 -20.49 2.04 -28.58
C LEU A 689 -21.83 1.64 -27.93
N GLY A 690 -22.44 2.55 -27.17
CA GLY A 690 -23.74 2.36 -26.55
C GLY A 690 -24.88 2.17 -27.54
N LYS A 691 -24.95 3.01 -28.58
CA LYS A 691 -25.89 2.87 -29.70
C LYS A 691 -25.79 1.49 -30.33
N ILE A 692 -24.57 1.12 -30.71
CA ILE A 692 -24.28 -0.16 -31.36
C ILE A 692 -24.67 -1.35 -30.47
N ALA A 693 -24.47 -1.25 -29.15
CA ALA A 693 -24.84 -2.29 -28.21
C ALA A 693 -26.37 -2.36 -27.96
N SER A 694 -27.13 -1.27 -28.15
CA SER A 694 -28.58 -1.22 -27.90
C SER A 694 -29.47 -1.79 -29.02
N ARG A 695 -28.91 -2.13 -30.20
CA ARG A 695 -29.59 -2.88 -31.29
C ARG A 695 -30.93 -2.29 -31.72
N THR A 696 -30.96 -1.00 -32.05
CA THR A 696 -32.20 -0.31 -32.38
C THR A 696 -32.61 -0.44 -33.86
N ASP A 697 -31.67 -0.66 -34.78
CA ASP A 697 -31.93 -1.06 -36.18
C ASP A 697 -30.58 -1.29 -36.92
N ALA A 698 -30.52 -2.27 -37.83
CA ALA A 698 -29.27 -2.69 -38.48
C ALA A 698 -28.62 -1.60 -39.37
N GLU A 699 -29.43 -0.73 -40.00
CA GLU A 699 -28.93 0.39 -40.81
C GLU A 699 -28.38 1.54 -39.93
N THR A 700 -29.02 1.82 -38.79
CA THR A 700 -28.53 2.84 -37.84
C THR A 700 -27.26 2.40 -37.10
N ASP A 701 -27.10 1.10 -36.85
CA ASP A 701 -25.91 0.53 -36.22
C ASP A 701 -24.69 0.60 -37.16
N ALA A 702 -24.90 0.46 -38.47
CA ALA A 702 -23.85 0.59 -39.48
C ALA A 702 -23.29 2.02 -39.57
N ASP A 703 -24.15 3.04 -39.59
CA ASP A 703 -23.73 4.45 -39.58
C ASP A 703 -22.99 4.83 -38.28
N ALA A 704 -23.50 4.38 -37.13
CA ALA A 704 -22.83 4.60 -35.84
C ALA A 704 -21.46 3.93 -35.79
N ALA A 705 -21.33 2.72 -36.35
CA ALA A 705 -20.06 2.01 -36.39
C ALA A 705 -19.08 2.60 -37.43
N LEU A 706 -19.58 3.15 -38.55
CA LEU A 706 -18.76 3.89 -39.51
C LEU A 706 -18.22 5.18 -38.87
N LYS A 707 -19.07 5.93 -38.15
CA LYS A 707 -18.66 7.09 -37.37
C LYS A 707 -17.65 6.74 -36.27
N LEU A 708 -17.84 5.60 -35.60
CA LEU A 708 -16.87 5.10 -34.62
C LEU A 708 -15.54 4.74 -35.29
N PHE A 709 -15.58 4.12 -36.48
CA PHE A 709 -14.40 3.84 -37.29
C PHE A 709 -13.68 5.14 -37.66
N HIS A 710 -14.37 6.14 -38.21
CA HIS A 710 -13.78 7.45 -38.51
C HIS A 710 -13.23 8.15 -37.27
N TRP A 711 -13.89 8.04 -36.11
CA TRP A 711 -13.35 8.53 -34.85
C TRP A 711 -12.04 7.84 -34.46
N THR A 712 -11.90 6.54 -34.77
CA THR A 712 -10.61 5.84 -34.59
C THR A 712 -9.54 6.29 -35.60
N GLN A 713 -9.92 6.78 -36.78
CA GLN A 713 -8.99 7.21 -37.84
C GLN A 713 -8.59 8.70 -37.78
N ASN A 714 -9.50 9.58 -37.33
CA ASN A 714 -9.23 11.01 -37.25
C ASN A 714 -8.16 11.31 -36.18
N GLY A 715 -7.04 11.89 -36.64
CA GLY A 715 -5.86 12.21 -35.84
C GLY A 715 -5.99 13.44 -34.95
N ASN A 716 -7.10 14.19 -35.01
CA ASN A 716 -7.33 15.36 -34.18
C ASN A 716 -8.80 15.43 -33.72
N GLY A 717 -8.99 15.24 -32.42
CA GLY A 717 -10.27 15.32 -31.71
C GLY A 717 -10.02 15.30 -30.21
N SER A 718 -9.46 16.41 -29.71
CA SER A 718 -9.28 16.86 -28.32
C SER A 718 -8.69 15.88 -27.28
N ASN A 719 -7.53 16.23 -26.72
CA ASN A 719 -7.17 15.99 -25.31
C ASN A 719 -7.29 14.55 -24.75
N GLY A 720 -7.33 13.53 -25.60
CA GLY A 720 -7.75 12.18 -25.23
C GLY A 720 -6.93 11.61 -24.07
N ASP A 721 -7.61 11.47 -22.94
CA ASP A 721 -7.23 10.72 -21.77
C ASP A 721 -6.70 9.30 -22.14
N GLY A 722 -5.96 8.66 -21.23
CA GLY A 722 -5.36 7.34 -21.48
C GLY A 722 -6.36 6.23 -21.86
N PHE A 723 -7.65 6.39 -21.56
CA PHE A 723 -8.69 5.40 -21.82
C PHE A 723 -9.28 5.53 -23.24
N GLY A 724 -9.50 6.74 -23.76
CA GLY A 724 -9.89 6.94 -25.16
C GLY A 724 -8.87 6.33 -26.15
N LYS A 725 -7.57 6.42 -25.83
CA LYS A 725 -6.51 5.74 -26.59
C LYS A 725 -6.57 4.21 -26.48
N TYR A 726 -6.90 3.69 -25.29
CA TYR A 726 -7.09 2.26 -25.05
C TYR A 726 -8.26 1.70 -25.85
N VAL A 727 -9.41 2.41 -25.84
CA VAL A 727 -10.58 2.03 -26.64
C VAL A 727 -10.25 2.06 -28.13
N LYS A 728 -9.63 3.14 -28.65
CA LYS A 728 -9.18 3.19 -30.06
C LYS A 728 -8.33 1.99 -30.45
N LYS A 729 -7.36 1.63 -29.61
CA LYS A 729 -6.48 0.48 -29.86
C LYS A 729 -7.28 -0.82 -29.91
N ARG A 730 -8.15 -1.06 -28.92
CA ARG A 730 -8.99 -2.27 -28.86
C ARG A 730 -9.94 -2.40 -30.05
N LEU A 731 -10.61 -1.32 -30.44
CA LEU A 731 -11.51 -1.30 -31.60
C LEU A 731 -10.77 -1.60 -32.92
N LYS A 732 -9.56 -1.06 -33.10
CA LYS A 732 -8.74 -1.36 -34.30
C LYS A 732 -8.21 -2.79 -34.34
N THR A 733 -7.87 -3.37 -33.19
CA THR A 733 -7.30 -4.73 -33.11
C THR A 733 -8.34 -5.85 -33.10
N GLY A 734 -9.59 -5.55 -32.71
CA GLY A 734 -10.70 -6.51 -32.65
C GLY A 734 -11.71 -6.26 -33.76
N LEU A 735 -12.54 -5.24 -33.58
CA LEU A 735 -13.75 -4.97 -34.39
C LEU A 735 -13.49 -4.53 -35.84
N PHE A 736 -12.39 -3.82 -36.11
CA PHE A 736 -12.05 -3.31 -37.45
C PHE A 736 -10.83 -4.01 -38.08
N LYS A 737 -10.58 -5.28 -37.75
CA LYS A 737 -9.47 -6.07 -38.32
C LYS A 737 -9.52 -6.07 -39.86
N GLY A 738 -8.54 -5.45 -40.52
CA GLY A 738 -8.39 -5.58 -41.98
C GLY A 738 -7.71 -4.45 -42.77
N GLY A 739 -7.41 -3.29 -42.20
CA GLY A 739 -6.70 -2.20 -42.90
C GLY A 739 -7.47 -0.87 -42.92
N ASN A 740 -6.86 0.17 -43.46
CA ASN A 740 -7.36 1.56 -43.47
C ASN A 740 -8.55 1.82 -44.42
N GLU A 741 -9.10 0.80 -45.06
CA GLU A 741 -10.24 0.92 -45.97
C GLU A 741 -11.57 0.94 -45.18
N GLU A 742 -12.57 1.66 -45.69
CA GLU A 742 -13.90 1.75 -45.09
C GLU A 742 -14.55 0.36 -45.03
N PRO A 743 -14.88 -0.17 -43.84
CA PRO A 743 -15.43 -1.52 -43.72
C PRO A 743 -16.87 -1.58 -44.25
N GLU A 744 -17.22 -2.63 -45.01
CA GLU A 744 -18.60 -2.85 -45.47
C GLU A 744 -19.57 -3.04 -44.29
N PRO A 745 -20.78 -2.45 -44.33
CA PRO A 745 -21.79 -2.55 -43.25
C PRO A 745 -22.07 -3.98 -42.76
N ALA A 746 -22.08 -4.96 -43.67
CA ALA A 746 -22.32 -6.36 -43.34
C ALA A 746 -21.20 -6.99 -42.50
N ARG A 747 -19.94 -6.59 -42.76
CA ARG A 747 -18.76 -7.05 -42.01
C ARG A 747 -18.70 -6.42 -40.62
N ILE A 748 -19.12 -5.15 -40.51
CA ILE A 748 -19.25 -4.47 -39.22
C ILE A 748 -20.28 -5.19 -38.34
N PHE A 749 -21.46 -5.50 -38.88
CA PHE A 749 -22.52 -6.20 -38.15
C PHE A 749 -22.07 -7.58 -37.64
N HIS A 750 -21.33 -8.34 -38.46
CA HIS A 750 -20.78 -9.63 -38.07
C HIS A 750 -19.76 -9.51 -36.92
N ASN A 751 -18.78 -8.61 -37.04
CA ASN A 751 -17.76 -8.42 -36.01
C ASN A 751 -18.35 -7.91 -34.69
N LEU A 752 -19.35 -7.02 -34.74
CA LEU A 752 -20.06 -6.54 -33.56
C LEU A 752 -20.83 -7.64 -32.83
N SER A 753 -21.31 -8.65 -33.56
CA SER A 753 -21.99 -9.80 -32.98
C SER A 753 -21.03 -10.76 -32.27
N GLU A 754 -19.80 -10.93 -32.78
CA GLU A 754 -18.77 -11.82 -32.19
C GLU A 754 -18.06 -11.21 -30.98
N HIS A 755 -17.96 -9.87 -30.89
CA HIS A 755 -17.21 -9.16 -29.85
C HIS A 755 -18.09 -8.47 -28.79
N ARG A 756 -19.28 -9.02 -28.52
CA ARG A 756 -20.26 -8.41 -27.62
C ARG A 756 -19.77 -8.19 -26.19
N ASP A 757 -19.12 -9.19 -25.61
CA ASP A 757 -18.65 -9.12 -24.23
C ASP A 757 -17.54 -8.06 -24.08
N GLU A 758 -16.73 -7.91 -25.13
CA GLU A 758 -15.67 -6.90 -25.20
C GLU A 758 -16.27 -5.48 -25.31
N ILE A 759 -17.31 -5.30 -26.13
CA ILE A 759 -18.05 -4.02 -26.22
C ILE A 759 -18.70 -3.68 -24.87
N GLY A 760 -19.36 -4.66 -24.23
CA GLY A 760 -19.95 -4.49 -22.90
C GLY A 760 -18.92 -4.06 -21.86
N PHE A 761 -17.74 -4.68 -21.87
CA PHE A 761 -16.63 -4.29 -21.00
C PHE A 761 -16.14 -2.86 -21.26
N LEU A 762 -15.96 -2.47 -22.52
CA LEU A 762 -15.51 -1.13 -22.90
C LEU A 762 -16.53 -0.05 -22.48
N ILE A 763 -17.83 -0.32 -22.68
CA ILE A 763 -18.91 0.55 -22.23
C ILE A 763 -18.86 0.70 -20.71
N HIS A 764 -18.78 -0.41 -19.99
CA HIS A 764 -18.79 -0.42 -18.53
C HIS A 764 -17.59 0.32 -17.92
N ALA A 765 -16.39 0.11 -18.46
CA ALA A 765 -15.18 0.80 -18.02
C ALA A 765 -15.22 2.30 -18.38
N GLY A 766 -15.77 2.65 -19.55
CA GLY A 766 -15.93 4.04 -19.98
C GLY A 766 -16.95 4.82 -19.17
N LEU A 767 -18.07 4.20 -18.79
CA LEU A 767 -19.11 4.86 -17.99
C LEU A 767 -18.59 5.25 -16.61
N LYS A 768 -17.84 4.35 -15.96
CA LYS A 768 -17.19 4.64 -14.68
C LYS A 768 -16.26 5.82 -14.79
N LYS A 769 -15.40 5.80 -15.80
CA LYS A 769 -14.45 6.87 -16.06
C LYS A 769 -15.16 8.20 -16.26
N ALA A 770 -16.22 8.23 -17.08
CA ALA A 770 -17.00 9.43 -17.32
C ALA A 770 -17.61 9.98 -16.02
N VAL A 771 -18.00 9.13 -15.05
CA VAL A 771 -18.43 9.64 -13.72
C VAL A 771 -17.28 10.34 -12.99
N TYR A 772 -16.07 9.78 -13.02
CA TYR A 772 -14.90 10.43 -12.40
C TYR A 772 -14.48 11.72 -13.11
N GLU A 773 -14.81 11.89 -14.39
CA GLU A 773 -14.48 13.08 -15.16
C GLU A 773 -15.56 14.18 -15.06
N ASP A 774 -16.84 13.78 -14.94
CA ASP A 774 -17.97 14.71 -14.94
C ASP A 774 -18.44 15.11 -13.52
N VAL A 775 -18.09 14.35 -12.48
CA VAL A 775 -18.61 14.54 -11.09
C VAL A 775 -17.54 14.96 -10.07
N LEU A 776 -16.25 14.76 -10.36
CA LEU A 776 -15.12 15.03 -9.44
C LEU A 776 -14.27 16.30 -9.68
N PRO A 777 -14.36 17.04 -10.81
CA PRO A 777 -13.98 18.45 -10.82
C PRO A 777 -15.02 19.30 -10.10
#